data_AF-A0A2N2DLG1-F1
#
_entry.id   AF-A0A2N2DLG1-F1
#
_cell.length_a   1.000
_cell.length_b   1.000
_cell.length_c   1.000
_cell.angle_alpha   90.00
_cell.angle_beta   90.00
_cell.angle_gamma   90.00
#
_symmetry.space_group_name_H-M   'P 1'
#
loop_
_entity.id
_entity.type
_entity.pdbx_description
1 polymer ?
#
loop_
_entity_poly.entity_id
_entity_poly.type
_entity_poly.pdbx_seq_one_letter_code
_entity_poly.pdbx_strand_id
1 'polypeptide(L)'
;MKIASRILLFAAGMVLVLAVMFLTGHTAMAEGGFAGGTGIEEDPWLIETPEQLASIAEAVYSGSHFKLNTDIDLTGYLSEGGGGWNDGAGWEPIGSSGTPFTGTFNGNGHTISNLIINRSVTGSIGFFGCAGENAGIRNLRLAAVEVTGLYSVGGLVGENRGEIINCSIEGSITGNDEVGGLVGWQWDTGTISDSYAAGYVTGSSDMSVEEIGGLVGNNVGSITNSYAMVTVNVDGYYNYMSVGGLAGLNGGNITNSYATGEVKALYSTGDESAGYAIGGLVGFNSSFGSGAAITNSYATGKVTGEEYVGGLVGENQGHITNTYAIGQVTGEDNVGGLVGANSAEIIGSYYDEETTGQSDTGKGIPETTKDMKLRSTYTVWNFVDIWGIQDDEGYPVLRWQNGAPQSGFDVTPEIPVYMGKGFQLDISQAKGANGNTLNGAVSVTVYSETLDENVVESNISFSGGEAAVPVTLDTSGSHDLRVYVDGVSYSNLLTVELLAVESIEVTNPPDKTTYYVGEELDLAGLEVTGTYSDSSTAVLPLTTANISGFDSNETADNQIVTVTYAGKTATFTVDIIESQYMSIEVTNPPDKTTYYVGEELDLAGLVVTGTLSDDSTVVLEITEANISGFDSSAAATGQVVTVTCEGITTTFTVDIVIVPAAYTVTYNANGGTGTAPAESEKTQGETFTAASADSLTPPENKQFKEWNTKDDGTGTAYMPGASVTMPEENLTLYAIWEDIPNVPSDNANLSGLALSAGTLSPAFNQNVITYSASAGSSVSSINVTPTLADSKATVTVNGTDVASGSARSVSLSTGNNTITLVVTAENGTTSKTYTITVNRASSTNGGGGTQTPAPVYILAVDSSGNITTIPKLNKNTGVAAVVIDTATLTKAFDNSAENIDGKKTIVITIPEVEGAKAYEATLPVSTLTSSDVNKQLEIKAGIAAATLPANMLTQESAAGAENISLTIAQADVSGVDEETRNQIGDKPVIQLSLKVDGEPYAWRNESVPVTVSIPYTPTAQELANPEHITVWYIDGDGNVVEVPNGRYDPGTGTVTFSTTHFSRYAVVYVTQTFDDLESAVWAKKPIEVLASKGILKGISEKEYAPQRNITRADFLYYLVRTLGVDAMVDGNFDDISRDAYYYKEIGIAKKLGITYGTGNNKFSPDESITRLDMMVLTERALRMLKKLEVQGTDSDLDRFTDKSLIAAYATDSIASLVKEGLIVGSGDRINPLGNATRAEAAAFLYMIYNKY
;
A
#
# COMPACT_ATOMS: atom_id res chain seq x y z
N MET A 1 104.38 33.75 10.15
CA MET A 1 104.85 32.78 11.15
C MET A 1 104.27 33.17 12.50
N LYS A 2 103.61 32.21 13.18
CA LYS A 2 102.73 32.33 14.37
C LYS A 2 101.29 32.83 14.08
N ILE A 3 100.24 32.06 13.73
CA ILE A 3 99.85 30.63 13.70
C ILE A 3 100.25 29.80 14.92
N ALA A 4 99.23 29.37 15.66
CA ALA A 4 99.23 28.58 16.91
C ALA A 4 99.11 29.42 18.20
N SER A 5 97.87 29.86 18.52
CA SER A 5 97.33 29.80 19.91
C SER A 5 95.85 30.24 20.06
N ARG A 6 95.04 30.40 19.01
CA ARG A 6 93.59 30.73 19.14
C ARG A 6 92.61 29.85 18.32
N ILE A 7 93.05 28.68 17.85
CA ILE A 7 92.22 27.68 17.13
C ILE A 7 92.02 26.39 17.96
N LEU A 8 92.48 26.32 19.21
CA LEU A 8 92.34 25.12 20.06
C LEU A 8 91.33 25.27 21.22
N LEU A 9 90.26 26.06 21.03
CA LEU A 9 89.09 26.07 21.92
C LEU A 9 87.75 26.03 21.15
N PHE A 10 87.77 25.58 19.90
CA PHE A 10 86.61 25.54 19.00
C PHE A 10 86.31 24.14 18.43
N ALA A 11 86.98 23.08 18.91
CA ALA A 11 86.77 21.70 18.42
C ALA A 11 86.48 20.65 19.52
N ALA A 12 86.40 21.04 20.79
CA ALA A 12 85.99 20.16 21.90
C ALA A 12 84.69 20.61 22.60
N GLY A 13 84.15 21.79 22.22
CA GLY A 13 82.85 22.28 22.69
C GLY A 13 81.66 21.91 21.78
N MET A 14 81.91 21.39 20.58
CA MET A 14 80.85 21.11 19.58
C MET A 14 80.45 19.63 19.48
N VAL A 15 81.11 18.74 20.24
CA VAL A 15 80.73 17.31 20.31
C VAL A 15 80.13 16.94 21.68
N LEU A 16 80.23 17.82 22.68
CA LEU A 16 79.56 17.64 23.99
C LEU A 16 78.23 18.41 24.12
N VAL A 17 77.93 19.32 23.18
CA VAL A 17 76.59 19.94 23.08
C VAL A 17 75.66 19.10 22.19
N LEU A 18 76.20 18.26 21.30
CA LEU A 18 75.40 17.29 20.53
C LEU A 18 75.15 15.94 21.24
N ALA A 19 75.92 15.61 22.29
CA ALA A 19 75.73 14.36 23.06
C ALA A 19 75.05 14.55 24.43
N VAL A 20 74.87 15.80 24.90
CA VAL A 20 74.11 16.12 26.13
C VAL A 20 72.74 16.75 25.80
N MET A 21 72.45 17.06 24.53
CA MET A 21 71.07 17.35 24.09
C MET A 21 70.22 16.09 23.81
N PHE A 22 70.80 14.89 23.92
CA PHE A 22 70.07 13.62 23.70
C PHE A 22 69.82 12.78 24.96
N LEU A 23 70.36 13.15 26.12
CA LEU A 23 70.05 12.45 27.38
C LEU A 23 70.23 13.41 28.56
N THR A 24 69.17 14.15 28.90
CA THR A 24 68.65 14.33 30.28
C THR A 24 67.57 15.41 30.28
N GLY A 25 66.31 14.98 30.48
CA GLY A 25 65.19 15.86 30.84
C GLY A 25 64.37 16.39 29.65
N HIS A 26 63.95 15.56 28.68
CA HIS A 26 62.61 14.96 28.81
C HIS A 26 62.30 14.56 30.25
N THR A 27 61.77 15.50 31.03
CA THR A 27 60.60 15.11 31.80
C THR A 27 59.58 14.69 30.76
N ALA A 28 59.44 13.38 30.57
CA ALA A 28 58.16 12.83 30.18
C ALA A 28 57.12 13.51 31.07
N MET A 29 56.39 14.48 30.53
CA MET A 29 55.10 14.82 31.11
C MET A 29 54.22 13.63 30.75
N ALA A 30 54.19 12.69 31.71
CA ALA A 30 53.33 11.53 31.84
C ALA A 30 52.74 10.89 30.56
N GLU A 31 53.11 9.63 30.32
CA GLU A 31 52.05 8.64 30.07
C GLU A 31 50.98 8.82 31.16
N GLY A 32 49.85 9.48 30.87
CA GLY A 32 48.78 9.65 31.87
C GLY A 32 47.88 10.89 31.76
N GLY A 33 47.72 11.51 30.59
CA GLY A 33 46.76 12.61 30.39
C GLY A 33 45.43 12.18 29.74
N PHE A 34 45.47 11.23 28.82
CA PHE A 34 44.32 10.75 28.04
C PHE A 34 43.87 9.36 28.48
N ALA A 35 42.65 8.95 28.15
CA ALA A 35 42.07 7.68 28.58
C ALA A 35 42.74 6.45 27.92
N GLY A 36 43.48 6.65 26.83
CA GLY A 36 44.22 5.63 26.10
C GLY A 36 44.84 6.16 24.80
N GLY A 37 45.50 5.29 24.05
CA GLY A 37 46.10 5.59 22.74
C GLY A 37 47.53 6.13 22.79
N THR A 38 48.19 6.15 21.64
CA THR A 38 49.55 6.67 21.44
C THR A 38 49.60 7.95 20.61
N GLY A 39 48.48 8.37 20.02
CA GLY A 39 48.36 9.62 19.27
C GLY A 39 48.75 9.49 17.80
N ILE A 40 48.98 8.28 17.30
CA ILE A 40 49.12 7.96 15.87
C ILE A 40 47.76 7.62 15.25
N GLU A 41 47.66 7.62 13.93
CA GLU A 41 46.39 7.43 13.21
C GLU A 41 45.70 6.10 13.56
N GLU A 42 46.48 5.01 13.67
CA GLU A 42 45.95 3.69 14.01
C GLU A 42 45.59 3.52 15.49
N ASP A 43 46.07 4.41 16.35
CA ASP A 43 45.91 4.35 17.81
C ASP A 43 45.81 5.76 18.41
N PRO A 44 44.71 6.49 18.10
CA PRO A 44 44.53 7.88 18.48
C PRO A 44 44.34 8.02 19.99
N TRP A 45 44.71 9.17 20.54
CA TRP A 45 44.44 9.48 21.94
C TRP A 45 42.94 9.55 22.23
N LEU A 46 42.50 8.81 23.25
CA LEU A 46 41.10 8.70 23.65
C LEU A 46 40.72 9.78 24.67
N ILE A 47 39.58 10.44 24.41
CA ILE A 47 39.07 11.54 25.23
C ILE A 47 37.74 11.13 25.85
N GLU A 48 37.67 11.23 27.18
CA GLU A 48 36.50 10.90 27.99
C GLU A 48 36.06 12.02 28.96
N THR A 49 36.89 13.06 29.17
CA THR A 49 36.55 14.16 30.09
C THR A 49 36.86 15.55 29.49
N PRO A 50 36.22 16.62 30.00
CA PRO A 50 36.52 18.00 29.61
C PRO A 50 37.99 18.39 29.80
N GLU A 51 38.65 17.92 30.85
CA GLU A 51 40.06 18.23 31.13
C GLU A 51 41.00 17.60 30.09
N GLN A 52 40.72 16.36 29.68
CA GLN A 52 41.46 15.69 28.61
C GLN A 52 41.29 16.43 27.29
N LEU A 53 40.06 16.86 26.99
CA LEU A 53 39.77 17.68 25.82
C LEU A 53 40.53 19.01 25.85
N ALA A 54 40.56 19.70 27.00
CA ALA A 54 41.24 20.98 27.16
C ALA A 54 42.76 20.87 27.05
N SER A 55 43.35 19.75 27.42
CA SER A 55 44.81 19.53 27.32
C SER A 55 45.35 19.59 25.87
N ILE A 56 44.47 19.46 24.87
CA ILE A 56 44.78 19.66 23.45
C ILE A 56 45.04 21.15 23.15
N ALA A 57 44.30 22.05 23.80
CA ALA A 57 44.44 23.50 23.64
C ALA A 57 45.74 24.01 24.29
N GLU A 58 46.18 23.39 25.39
CA GLU A 58 47.41 23.78 26.12
C GLU A 58 48.70 23.42 25.39
N ALA A 59 48.68 22.34 24.60
CA ALA A 59 49.80 21.90 23.76
C ALA A 59 49.25 21.40 22.42
N VAL A 60 49.29 22.25 21.38
CA VAL A 60 48.90 21.83 20.03
C VAL A 60 49.90 20.79 19.52
N TYR A 61 49.60 19.51 19.73
CA TYR A 61 50.45 18.40 19.33
C TYR A 61 50.44 18.26 17.81
N SER A 62 51.48 18.76 17.16
CA SER A 62 51.58 18.76 15.70
C SER A 62 51.44 17.33 15.15
N GLY A 63 50.48 17.15 14.23
CA GLY A 63 50.22 15.88 13.55
C GLY A 63 49.66 14.74 14.43
N SER A 64 49.16 15.01 15.64
CA SER A 64 48.61 13.95 16.51
C SER A 64 47.13 13.65 16.26
N HIS A 65 46.70 12.43 16.56
CA HIS A 65 45.35 11.95 16.28
C HIS A 65 44.55 11.73 17.58
N PHE A 66 43.31 12.22 17.60
CA PHE A 66 42.42 12.24 18.76
C PHE A 66 41.06 11.63 18.41
N LYS A 67 40.45 10.96 19.39
CA LYS A 67 39.12 10.35 19.25
C LYS A 67 38.30 10.48 20.53
N LEU A 68 37.05 10.94 20.41
CA LEU A 68 36.10 10.89 21.53
C LEU A 68 35.64 9.44 21.77
N ASN A 69 35.55 9.05 23.04
CA ASN A 69 35.04 7.73 23.44
C ASN A 69 33.68 7.79 24.17
N THR A 70 33.21 9.01 24.45
CA THR A 70 31.92 9.30 25.08
C THR A 70 31.51 10.74 24.75
N ASP A 71 30.24 11.05 24.97
CA ASP A 71 29.76 12.43 24.95
C ASP A 71 30.39 13.24 26.09
N ILE A 72 30.69 14.52 25.84
CA ILE A 72 31.32 15.44 26.80
C ILE A 72 30.37 16.60 27.12
N ASP A 73 30.00 16.75 28.38
CA ASP A 73 29.27 17.93 28.87
C ASP A 73 30.23 18.93 29.52
N LEU A 74 30.27 20.16 28.97
CA LEU A 74 31.17 21.23 29.44
C LEU A 74 30.57 22.09 30.56
N THR A 75 29.32 21.87 30.98
CA THR A 75 28.62 22.72 31.96
C THR A 75 29.42 22.94 33.24
N GLY A 76 29.91 21.85 33.85
CA GLY A 76 30.70 21.94 35.09
C GLY A 76 32.08 22.55 34.86
N TYR A 77 32.72 22.21 33.74
CA TYR A 77 34.07 22.65 33.41
C TYR A 77 34.14 24.16 33.13
N LEU A 78 33.10 24.73 32.52
CA LEU A 78 32.99 26.15 32.15
C LEU A 78 32.23 26.98 33.19
N SER A 79 31.82 26.42 34.32
CA SER A 79 31.16 27.18 35.40
C SER A 79 32.17 27.93 36.28
N GLU A 80 31.73 28.96 37.03
CA GLU A 80 32.60 29.74 37.92
C GLU A 80 33.36 28.83 38.91
N GLY A 81 34.69 28.84 38.83
CA GLY A 81 35.58 27.98 39.62
C GLY A 81 35.96 26.65 38.95
N GLY A 82 35.39 26.32 37.79
CA GLY A 82 35.80 25.22 36.92
C GLY A 82 37.09 25.52 36.14
N GLY A 83 37.75 24.45 35.66
CA GLY A 83 39.06 24.54 35.00
C GLY A 83 39.08 25.35 33.71
N GLY A 84 37.95 25.47 33.01
CA GLY A 84 37.80 26.21 31.76
C GLY A 84 37.05 27.53 31.88
N TRP A 85 36.82 28.04 33.09
CA TRP A 85 36.05 29.28 33.26
C TRP A 85 36.74 30.51 32.66
N ASN A 86 38.07 30.59 32.78
CA ASN A 86 38.92 31.65 32.24
C ASN A 86 38.38 33.07 32.53
N ASP A 87 38.06 33.36 33.80
CA ASP A 87 37.48 34.64 34.26
C ASP A 87 36.22 35.06 33.49
N GLY A 88 35.44 34.09 33.01
CA GLY A 88 34.22 34.32 32.24
C GLY A 88 34.40 34.33 30.72
N ALA A 89 35.63 34.16 30.23
CA ALA A 89 35.90 33.98 28.80
C ALA A 89 35.49 32.59 28.28
N GLY A 90 35.29 31.62 29.18
CA GLY A 90 34.92 30.25 28.84
C GLY A 90 36.05 29.51 28.10
N TRP A 91 35.67 28.59 27.20
CA TRP A 91 36.60 27.69 26.52
C TRP A 91 37.76 28.42 25.83
N GLU A 92 38.95 27.84 25.89
CA GLU A 92 40.15 28.30 25.17
C GLU A 92 40.22 27.56 23.83
N PRO A 93 40.13 28.26 22.68
CA PRO A 93 40.14 27.62 21.37
C PRO A 93 41.37 26.74 21.12
N ILE A 94 41.15 25.58 20.50
CA ILE A 94 42.26 24.70 20.08
C ILE A 94 42.92 25.27 18.83
N GLY A 95 44.22 25.60 18.92
CA GLY A 95 44.98 26.18 17.82
C GLY A 95 44.69 27.66 17.60
N SER A 96 45.66 28.35 17.00
CA SER A 96 45.59 29.77 16.64
C SER A 96 46.16 29.99 15.24
N SER A 97 45.93 31.15 14.64
CA SER A 97 46.52 31.49 13.33
C SER A 97 48.05 31.40 13.30
N GLY A 98 48.74 31.61 14.44
CA GLY A 98 50.19 31.43 14.58
C GLY A 98 50.64 29.99 14.85
N THR A 99 49.76 29.17 15.42
CA THR A 99 50.02 27.76 15.77
C THR A 99 48.76 26.92 15.49
N PRO A 100 48.47 26.61 14.22
CA PRO A 100 47.23 25.93 13.85
C PRO A 100 47.24 24.47 14.30
N PHE A 101 46.05 23.93 14.57
CA PHE A 101 45.88 22.48 14.71
C PHE A 101 46.21 21.78 13.39
N THR A 102 46.98 20.71 13.41
CA THR A 102 47.45 20.00 12.20
C THR A 102 47.26 18.48 12.27
N GLY A 103 46.56 18.01 13.30
CA GLY A 103 46.27 16.60 13.54
C GLY A 103 44.85 16.21 13.10
N THR A 104 44.37 15.05 13.55
CA THR A 104 42.97 14.67 13.32
C THR A 104 42.16 14.63 14.61
N PHE A 105 40.94 15.15 14.59
CA PHE A 105 39.99 15.03 15.68
C PHE A 105 38.75 14.29 15.19
N ASN A 106 38.53 13.07 15.68
CA ASN A 106 37.37 12.26 15.32
C ASN A 106 36.38 12.22 16.50
N GLY A 107 35.23 12.88 16.34
CA GLY A 107 34.15 12.85 17.32
C GLY A 107 33.49 11.48 17.45
N ASN A 108 33.71 10.55 16.51
CA ASN A 108 33.18 9.18 16.57
C ASN A 108 31.65 9.12 16.74
N GLY A 109 30.93 10.15 16.28
CA GLY A 109 29.48 10.29 16.45
C GLY A 109 29.04 10.81 17.83
N HIS A 110 29.98 11.15 18.71
CA HIS A 110 29.70 11.71 20.02
C HIS A 110 29.41 13.21 19.97
N THR A 111 28.73 13.67 21.01
CA THR A 111 28.34 15.07 21.21
C THR A 111 29.22 15.75 22.26
N ILE A 112 29.63 16.98 22.00
CA ILE A 112 30.12 17.92 23.01
C ILE A 112 29.03 18.96 23.25
N SER A 113 28.58 19.11 24.49
CA SER A 113 27.46 19.97 24.87
C SER A 113 27.88 21.13 25.77
N ASN A 114 27.10 22.21 25.71
CA ASN A 114 27.21 23.37 26.61
C ASN A 114 28.55 24.12 26.49
N LEU A 115 29.05 24.23 25.25
CA LEU A 115 30.25 25.01 24.94
C LEU A 115 29.93 26.51 25.07
N ILE A 116 30.71 27.22 25.88
CA ILE A 116 30.63 28.68 26.03
C ILE A 116 32.00 29.29 25.70
N ILE A 117 32.04 30.22 24.75
CA ILE A 117 33.20 31.06 24.44
C ILE A 117 32.76 32.52 24.43
N ASN A 118 33.34 33.36 25.28
CA ASN A 118 33.00 34.78 25.38
C ASN A 118 34.24 35.67 25.24
N ARG A 119 34.66 35.90 23.99
CA ARG A 119 35.93 36.54 23.63
C ARG A 119 35.74 37.66 22.58
N SER A 120 34.89 38.63 22.91
CA SER A 120 34.41 39.70 22.01
C SER A 120 35.47 40.66 21.42
N VAL A 121 36.74 40.58 21.84
CA VAL A 121 37.82 41.47 21.38
C VAL A 121 38.97 40.73 20.66
N THR A 122 38.83 39.43 20.41
CA THR A 122 39.82 38.59 19.74
C THR A 122 39.22 37.86 18.55
N GLY A 123 40.02 37.57 17.53
CA GLY A 123 39.59 36.81 16.35
C GLY A 123 40.09 35.36 16.32
N SER A 124 39.74 34.64 15.25
CA SER A 124 39.96 33.19 15.09
C SER A 124 39.30 32.41 16.24
N ILE A 125 37.98 32.57 16.37
CA ILE A 125 37.21 32.06 17.51
C ILE A 125 36.33 30.89 17.09
N GLY A 126 36.43 29.79 17.84
CA GLY A 126 35.59 28.61 17.76
C GLY A 126 36.08 27.53 18.71
N PHE A 127 35.46 26.35 18.68
CA PHE A 127 35.99 25.20 19.43
C PHE A 127 37.46 24.93 19.07
N PHE A 128 37.77 25.00 17.77
CA PHE A 128 39.11 25.23 17.23
C PHE A 128 39.24 26.69 16.81
N GLY A 129 40.33 27.34 17.20
CA GLY A 129 40.61 28.70 16.72
C GLY A 129 41.10 28.69 15.27
N CYS A 130 42.00 27.77 14.94
CA CYS A 130 42.50 27.59 13.58
C CYS A 130 42.86 26.13 13.28
N ALA A 131 42.32 25.61 12.18
CA ALA A 131 42.66 24.32 11.58
C ALA A 131 43.58 24.53 10.37
N GLY A 132 44.78 23.93 10.40
CA GLY A 132 45.78 24.02 9.33
C GLY A 132 45.53 23.05 8.18
N GLU A 133 46.36 23.11 7.13
CA GLU A 133 46.19 22.34 5.88
C GLU A 133 46.09 20.81 6.05
N ASN A 134 46.71 20.25 7.09
CA ASN A 134 46.68 18.81 7.38
C ASN A 134 45.69 18.44 8.50
N ALA A 135 44.89 19.40 8.97
CA ALA A 135 43.89 19.13 9.99
C ALA A 135 42.73 18.32 9.39
N GLY A 136 42.25 17.32 10.14
CA GLY A 136 41.04 16.57 9.80
C GLY A 136 40.08 16.48 10.98
N ILE A 137 38.99 17.24 10.94
CA ILE A 137 37.96 17.28 11.99
C ILE A 137 36.72 16.56 11.46
N ARG A 138 36.27 15.49 12.14
CA ARG A 138 35.20 14.65 11.61
C ARG A 138 34.26 14.04 12.64
N ASN A 139 33.03 13.74 12.22
CA ASN A 139 32.03 12.97 12.98
C ASN A 139 31.73 13.56 14.38
N LEU A 140 31.61 14.88 14.47
CA LEU A 140 31.46 15.59 15.74
C LEU A 140 30.19 16.41 15.77
N ARG A 141 29.39 16.25 16.83
CA ARG A 141 28.27 17.14 17.13
C ARG A 141 28.61 18.10 18.26
N LEU A 142 28.39 19.39 18.05
CA LEU A 142 28.40 20.41 19.08
C LEU A 142 26.95 20.86 19.34
N ALA A 143 26.49 20.81 20.59
CA ALA A 143 25.11 21.14 20.96
C ALA A 143 25.05 22.15 22.12
N ALA A 144 24.01 22.98 22.14
CA ALA A 144 23.84 24.05 23.11
C ALA A 144 25.09 24.95 23.20
N VAL A 145 25.53 25.44 22.05
CA VAL A 145 26.74 26.26 21.94
C VAL A 145 26.43 27.74 22.04
N GLU A 146 27.25 28.48 22.77
CA GLU A 146 27.25 29.95 22.81
C GLU A 146 28.66 30.47 22.51
N VAL A 147 28.84 31.14 21.37
CA VAL A 147 30.14 31.69 20.95
C VAL A 147 30.01 33.17 20.67
N THR A 148 30.88 33.97 21.29
CA THR A 148 31.05 35.40 21.01
C THR A 148 32.51 35.70 20.68
N GLY A 149 32.77 36.31 19.53
CA GLY A 149 34.12 36.68 19.06
C GLY A 149 34.16 38.03 18.32
N LEU A 150 35.34 38.46 17.86
CA LEU A 150 35.51 39.68 17.06
C LEU A 150 35.46 39.41 15.55
N TYR A 151 36.47 38.73 14.99
CA TYR A 151 36.61 38.38 13.56
C TYR A 151 36.92 36.89 13.35
N SER A 152 36.54 36.31 12.21
CA SER A 152 36.64 34.87 11.91
C SER A 152 36.04 34.01 13.03
N VAL A 153 34.72 34.12 13.21
CA VAL A 153 33.99 33.48 14.31
C VAL A 153 33.16 32.32 13.78
N GLY A 154 33.49 31.10 14.22
CA GLY A 154 32.74 29.88 13.91
C GLY A 154 32.39 29.11 15.18
N GLY A 155 31.26 28.40 15.21
CA GLY A 155 30.93 27.52 16.33
C GLY A 155 31.95 26.37 16.49
N LEU A 156 32.41 25.81 15.36
CA LEU A 156 33.40 24.73 15.34
C LEU A 156 34.82 25.24 15.07
N VAL A 157 35.03 26.03 14.01
CA VAL A 157 36.37 26.51 13.62
C VAL A 157 36.34 28.01 13.32
N GLY A 158 37.25 28.79 13.91
CA GLY A 158 37.45 30.19 13.51
C GLY A 158 37.97 30.30 12.07
N GLU A 159 39.18 29.78 11.82
CA GLU A 159 39.81 29.71 10.49
C GLU A 159 40.06 28.26 10.04
N ASN A 160 39.52 27.86 8.88
CA ASN A 160 39.72 26.53 8.30
C ASN A 160 40.63 26.55 7.07
N ARG A 161 41.70 25.76 7.10
CA ARG A 161 42.56 25.40 5.96
C ARG A 161 42.59 23.91 5.68
N GLY A 162 41.97 23.11 6.55
CA GLY A 162 41.96 21.64 6.49
C GLY A 162 40.58 21.09 6.16
N GLU A 163 40.35 19.84 6.56
CA GLU A 163 39.17 19.07 6.21
C GLU A 163 38.18 18.98 7.37
N ILE A 164 36.93 19.34 7.10
CA ILE A 164 35.78 19.19 8.01
C ILE A 164 34.76 18.25 7.34
N ILE A 165 34.45 17.12 7.99
CA ILE A 165 33.50 16.12 7.46
C ILE A 165 32.49 15.72 8.52
N ASN A 166 31.19 15.66 8.19
CA ASN A 166 30.18 15.08 9.08
C ASN A 166 30.21 15.71 10.48
N CYS A 167 30.35 17.04 10.50
CA CYS A 167 30.33 17.84 11.71
C CYS A 167 29.09 18.71 11.75
N SER A 168 28.52 18.87 12.95
CA SER A 168 27.31 19.66 13.13
C SER A 168 27.37 20.55 14.35
N ILE A 169 26.75 21.72 14.25
CA ILE A 169 26.64 22.70 15.34
C ILE A 169 25.17 23.11 15.56
N GLU A 170 24.77 23.19 16.83
CA GLU A 170 23.48 23.72 17.26
C GLU A 170 23.69 24.74 18.40
N GLY A 171 23.45 26.02 18.12
CA GLY A 171 23.73 27.08 19.10
C GLY A 171 23.55 28.51 18.61
N SER A 172 24.07 29.47 19.40
CA SER A 172 24.09 30.89 19.10
C SER A 172 25.54 31.38 18.90
N ILE A 173 25.80 31.97 17.74
CA ILE A 173 27.12 32.48 17.35
C ILE A 173 26.98 33.99 17.10
N THR A 174 27.80 34.77 17.78
CA THR A 174 27.83 36.23 17.68
C THR A 174 29.23 36.70 17.33
N GLY A 175 29.36 37.57 16.32
CA GLY A 175 30.63 38.19 15.96
C GLY A 175 30.44 39.47 15.16
N ASN A 176 31.54 40.14 14.81
CA ASN A 176 31.47 41.34 13.98
C ASN A 176 31.83 41.01 12.53
N ASP A 177 32.87 40.22 12.29
CA ASP A 177 33.39 39.99 10.94
C ASP A 177 33.64 38.50 10.67
N GLU A 178 33.38 38.05 9.45
CA GLU A 178 33.50 36.65 9.01
C GLU A 178 32.85 35.66 10.00
N VAL A 179 31.53 35.80 10.20
CA VAL A 179 30.80 35.00 11.19
C VAL A 179 30.03 33.88 10.50
N GLY A 180 30.33 32.63 10.86
CA GLY A 180 29.60 31.46 10.40
C GLY A 180 29.09 30.61 11.56
N GLY A 181 27.99 29.88 11.36
CA GLY A 181 27.53 28.93 12.37
C GLY A 181 28.58 27.85 12.65
N LEU A 182 29.20 27.30 11.60
CA LEU A 182 30.22 26.25 11.70
C LEU A 182 31.64 26.80 11.60
N VAL A 183 31.91 27.62 10.57
CA VAL A 183 33.26 28.15 10.27
C VAL A 183 33.22 29.66 10.07
N GLY A 184 34.14 30.41 10.68
CA GLY A 184 34.26 31.85 10.39
C GLY A 184 34.78 32.11 8.97
N TRP A 185 36.05 31.75 8.74
CA TRP A 185 36.72 31.88 7.44
C TRP A 185 37.26 30.53 6.95
N GLN A 186 36.82 30.10 5.77
CA GLN A 186 37.41 29.00 5.02
C GLN A 186 38.36 29.49 3.90
N TRP A 187 39.62 29.05 3.97
CA TRP A 187 40.65 29.29 2.96
C TRP A 187 40.51 28.38 1.74
N ASP A 188 41.28 28.64 0.68
CA ASP A 188 41.25 27.92 -0.60
C ASP A 188 41.58 26.42 -0.49
N THR A 189 42.40 26.02 0.47
CA THR A 189 42.70 24.60 0.77
C THR A 189 41.66 23.93 1.66
N GLY A 190 40.77 24.72 2.30
CA GLY A 190 39.78 24.22 3.23
C GLY A 190 38.60 23.54 2.54
N THR A 191 38.10 22.47 3.15
CA THR A 191 36.92 21.74 2.68
C THR A 191 35.92 21.50 3.81
N ILE A 192 34.64 21.71 3.52
CA ILE A 192 33.51 21.33 4.38
C ILE A 192 32.62 20.36 3.60
N SER A 193 32.36 19.19 4.18
CA SER A 193 31.52 18.16 3.56
C SER A 193 30.59 17.49 4.56
N ASP A 194 29.39 17.13 4.11
CA ASP A 194 28.39 16.39 4.89
C ASP A 194 28.06 17.06 6.25
N SER A 195 28.11 18.39 6.29
CA SER A 195 28.16 19.18 7.52
C SER A 195 27.01 20.18 7.63
N TYR A 196 26.62 20.54 8.84
CA TYR A 196 25.52 21.51 9.00
C TYR A 196 25.60 22.40 10.23
N ALA A 197 24.88 23.52 10.16
CA ALA A 197 24.65 24.42 11.28
C ALA A 197 23.15 24.64 11.51
N ALA A 198 22.77 24.78 12.78
CA ALA A 198 21.42 25.13 13.22
C ALA A 198 21.46 26.11 14.41
N GLY A 199 20.42 26.93 14.54
CA GLY A 199 20.31 27.92 15.61
C GLY A 199 20.39 29.35 15.09
N TYR A 200 21.22 30.20 15.72
CA TYR A 200 21.26 31.64 15.47
C TYR A 200 22.68 32.12 15.15
N VAL A 201 22.82 32.92 14.10
CA VAL A 201 24.03 33.69 13.80
C VAL A 201 23.67 35.17 13.84
N THR A 202 24.40 35.95 14.62
CA THR A 202 24.12 37.38 14.84
C THR A 202 25.36 38.23 14.58
N GLY A 203 25.24 39.21 13.69
CA GLY A 203 26.24 40.27 13.52
C GLY A 203 26.08 41.32 14.62
N SER A 204 27.16 41.67 15.34
CA SER A 204 27.10 42.58 16.49
C SER A 204 27.23 44.07 16.11
N SER A 205 26.50 44.92 16.84
CA SER A 205 26.26 46.36 16.56
C SER A 205 27.42 47.32 16.80
N ASP A 206 28.58 46.82 17.24
CA ASP A 206 29.61 47.67 17.85
C ASP A 206 30.74 48.09 16.87
N MET A 207 30.89 47.46 15.69
CA MET A 207 31.94 47.73 14.68
C MET A 207 31.43 47.45 13.25
N SER A 208 32.23 47.68 12.18
CA SER A 208 31.84 47.27 10.82
C SER A 208 31.59 45.76 10.78
N VAL A 209 30.41 45.37 10.30
CA VAL A 209 30.05 43.98 10.03
C VAL A 209 30.13 43.78 8.54
N GLU A 210 30.92 42.82 8.06
CA GLU A 210 31.22 42.71 6.63
C GLU A 210 30.67 41.40 6.03
N GLU A 211 30.82 40.25 6.71
CA GLU A 211 30.55 38.93 6.11
C GLU A 211 29.90 37.94 7.10
N ILE A 212 28.60 37.65 6.92
CA ILE A 212 27.83 36.81 7.85
C ILE A 212 27.12 35.69 7.09
N GLY A 213 27.39 34.44 7.46
CA GLY A 213 26.74 33.27 6.87
C GLY A 213 26.16 32.31 7.91
N GLY A 214 25.11 31.57 7.57
CA GLY A 214 24.57 30.57 8.48
C GLY A 214 25.51 29.38 8.72
N LEU A 215 26.28 28.95 7.72
CA LEU A 215 27.29 27.88 7.86
C LEU A 215 28.72 28.47 7.91
N VAL A 216 29.05 29.34 6.95
CA VAL A 216 30.40 29.92 6.79
C VAL A 216 30.32 31.44 6.62
N GLY A 217 31.13 32.22 7.33
CA GLY A 217 31.20 33.66 7.09
C GLY A 217 31.76 33.98 5.70
N ASN A 218 33.03 33.61 5.48
CA ASN A 218 33.74 33.78 4.22
C ASN A 218 34.24 32.44 3.66
N ASN A 219 33.78 32.07 2.47
CA ASN A 219 34.18 30.83 1.80
C ASN A 219 35.08 31.09 0.58
N VAL A 220 36.35 30.71 0.64
CA VAL A 220 37.26 30.64 -0.52
C VAL A 220 37.48 29.19 -0.99
N GLY A 221 37.22 28.21 -0.12
CA GLY A 221 37.39 26.78 -0.38
C GLY A 221 36.14 26.09 -0.93
N SER A 222 35.95 24.81 -0.58
CA SER A 222 34.82 24.01 -1.06
C SER A 222 33.82 23.67 0.05
N ILE A 223 32.53 23.76 -0.28
CA ILE A 223 31.40 23.33 0.55
C ILE A 223 30.59 22.34 -0.27
N THR A 224 30.43 21.12 0.22
CA THR A 224 29.72 20.04 -0.48
C THR A 224 28.75 19.31 0.44
N ASN A 225 27.57 18.92 -0.05
CA ASN A 225 26.58 18.14 0.71
C ASN A 225 26.29 18.72 2.10
N SER A 226 26.26 20.04 2.22
CA SER A 226 26.22 20.72 3.51
C SER A 226 25.05 21.70 3.56
N TYR A 227 24.57 22.00 4.76
CA TYR A 227 23.37 22.82 4.88
C TYR A 227 23.31 23.69 6.13
N ALA A 228 22.48 24.73 6.06
CA ALA A 228 22.23 25.64 7.17
C ALA A 228 20.73 25.79 7.46
N MET A 229 20.37 25.53 8.70
CA MET A 229 19.03 25.78 9.26
C MET A 229 19.11 26.90 10.30
N VAL A 230 19.85 27.96 9.96
CA VAL A 230 20.23 29.03 10.90
C VAL A 230 19.41 30.28 10.60
N THR A 231 18.80 30.85 11.64
CA THR A 231 18.29 32.22 11.54
C THR A 231 19.46 33.18 11.63
N VAL A 232 19.69 33.93 10.56
CA VAL A 232 20.73 34.95 10.48
C VAL A 232 20.08 36.31 10.70
N ASN A 233 20.50 37.01 11.75
CA ASN A 233 19.97 38.34 12.08
C ASN A 233 21.12 39.35 12.18
N VAL A 234 21.00 40.46 11.47
CA VAL A 234 21.93 41.58 11.59
C VAL A 234 21.15 42.88 11.73
N ASP A 235 21.39 43.58 12.85
CA ASP A 235 20.78 44.87 13.18
C ASP A 235 21.92 45.90 13.38
N GLY A 236 21.88 47.07 12.71
CA GLY A 236 22.86 48.15 12.95
C GLY A 236 23.21 49.02 11.74
N TYR A 237 24.23 49.87 11.90
CA TYR A 237 24.74 50.82 10.89
C TYR A 237 26.12 50.35 10.38
N TYR A 238 26.21 49.88 9.13
CA TYR A 238 27.47 49.32 8.62
C TYR A 238 27.74 49.75 7.18
N ASN A 239 29.01 49.75 6.79
CA ASN A 239 29.42 50.00 5.40
C ASN A 239 29.82 48.67 4.78
N TYR A 240 29.10 48.23 3.75
CA TYR A 240 29.31 46.98 2.99
C TYR A 240 29.08 45.70 3.79
N MET A 241 27.98 45.00 3.49
CA MET A 241 27.62 43.77 4.18
C MET A 241 27.23 42.69 3.18
N SER A 242 27.72 41.48 3.39
CA SER A 242 27.28 40.28 2.68
C SER A 242 26.67 39.31 3.68
N VAL A 243 25.36 39.09 3.60
CA VAL A 243 24.61 38.24 4.53
C VAL A 243 23.95 37.11 3.76
N GLY A 244 24.27 35.86 4.10
CA GLY A 244 23.70 34.69 3.44
C GLY A 244 23.25 33.60 4.40
N GLY A 245 22.26 32.82 3.99
CA GLY A 245 21.76 31.70 4.80
C GLY A 245 22.77 30.55 4.94
N LEU A 246 23.62 30.30 3.94
CA LEU A 246 24.73 29.34 3.99
C LEU A 246 26.07 30.07 4.13
N ALA A 247 26.36 31.03 3.25
CA ALA A 247 27.62 31.77 3.24
C ALA A 247 27.41 33.29 3.10
N GLY A 248 28.17 34.09 3.85
CA GLY A 248 28.17 35.55 3.66
C GLY A 248 28.80 35.91 2.32
N LEU A 249 30.10 35.69 2.21
CA LEU A 249 30.88 35.80 0.98
C LEU A 249 31.23 34.43 0.42
N ASN A 250 31.07 34.25 -0.89
CA ASN A 250 31.59 33.09 -1.62
C ASN A 250 32.61 33.51 -2.70
N GLY A 251 33.85 33.05 -2.57
CA GLY A 251 34.91 33.05 -3.59
C GLY A 251 35.29 31.64 -4.08
N GLY A 252 34.66 30.60 -3.52
CA GLY A 252 34.94 29.19 -3.80
C GLY A 252 33.76 28.42 -4.38
N ASN A 253 33.75 27.10 -4.17
CA ASN A 253 32.74 26.21 -4.74
C ASN A 253 31.71 25.79 -3.69
N ILE A 254 30.43 25.98 -3.99
CA ILE A 254 29.31 25.46 -3.21
C ILE A 254 28.55 24.47 -4.09
N THR A 255 28.46 23.22 -3.66
CA THR A 255 27.86 22.14 -4.45
C THR A 255 26.92 21.29 -3.60
N ASN A 256 25.78 20.89 -4.15
CA ASN A 256 24.83 20.00 -3.49
C ASN A 256 24.47 20.47 -2.07
N SER A 257 24.25 21.77 -1.89
CA SER A 257 24.12 22.37 -0.55
C SER A 257 22.89 23.27 -0.47
N TYR A 258 22.38 23.51 0.74
CA TYR A 258 21.14 24.30 0.87
C TYR A 258 21.02 25.08 2.18
N ALA A 259 20.15 26.09 2.17
CA ALA A 259 19.81 26.87 3.36
C ALA A 259 18.29 27.04 3.51
N THR A 260 17.79 26.87 4.73
CA THR A 260 16.34 26.96 5.03
C THR A 260 16.00 27.98 6.11
N GLY A 261 16.98 28.50 6.83
CA GLY A 261 16.76 29.48 7.90
C GLY A 261 16.45 30.88 7.37
N GLU A 262 15.74 31.67 8.17
CA GLU A 262 15.43 33.07 7.82
C GLU A 262 16.70 33.92 7.80
N VAL A 263 16.84 34.76 6.77
CA VAL A 263 17.91 35.74 6.64
C VAL A 263 17.30 37.13 6.76
N LYS A 264 17.69 37.87 7.79
CA LYS A 264 17.21 39.22 8.05
C LYS A 264 18.39 40.15 8.30
N ALA A 265 18.53 41.16 7.45
CA ALA A 265 19.48 42.24 7.63
C ALA A 265 18.77 43.57 7.34
N LEU A 266 18.48 44.34 8.39
CA LEU A 266 17.84 45.65 8.27
C LEU A 266 18.87 46.72 8.62
N TYR A 267 18.95 47.77 7.80
CA TYR A 267 19.78 48.92 8.09
C TYR A 267 18.94 50.15 8.42
N SER A 268 19.62 51.20 8.83
CA SER A 268 18.99 52.51 8.99
C SER A 268 20.04 53.51 8.53
N THR A 269 19.98 54.07 7.32
CA THR A 269 20.55 55.40 7.02
C THR A 269 20.43 55.75 5.55
N GLY A 270 20.28 57.05 5.28
CA GLY A 270 20.24 57.62 3.93
C GLY A 270 21.63 57.85 3.30
N ASP A 271 22.48 56.83 3.23
CA ASP A 271 23.63 56.82 2.31
C ASP A 271 23.38 55.79 1.20
N GLU A 272 23.09 56.28 0.00
CA GLU A 272 22.75 55.50 -1.21
C GLU A 272 23.97 54.79 -1.84
N SER A 273 25.12 54.73 -1.16
CA SER A 273 26.42 54.33 -1.74
C SER A 273 27.03 53.03 -1.19
N ALA A 274 26.37 52.38 -0.23
CA ALA A 274 26.88 51.17 0.41
C ALA A 274 26.23 49.94 -0.23
N GLY A 275 27.03 49.05 -0.82
CA GLY A 275 26.53 47.83 -1.45
C GLY A 275 26.24 46.76 -0.38
N TYR A 276 24.97 46.42 -0.21
CA TYR A 276 24.52 45.41 0.75
C TYR A 276 23.98 44.21 -0.01
N ALA A 277 24.59 43.03 0.13
CA ALA A 277 24.18 41.84 -0.60
C ALA A 277 23.54 40.83 0.37
N ILE A 278 22.23 40.60 0.24
CA ILE A 278 21.47 39.71 1.11
C ILE A 278 20.88 38.58 0.29
N GLY A 279 21.29 37.33 0.57
CA GLY A 279 20.80 36.17 -0.15
C GLY A 279 20.31 35.04 0.74
N GLY A 280 19.33 34.26 0.28
CA GLY A 280 18.86 33.10 1.03
C GLY A 280 19.89 31.98 1.17
N LEU A 281 20.82 31.85 0.21
CA LEU A 281 21.96 30.94 0.27
C LEU A 281 23.28 31.71 0.46
N VAL A 282 23.56 32.68 -0.39
CA VAL A 282 24.84 33.42 -0.41
C VAL A 282 24.58 34.92 -0.43
N GLY A 283 25.25 35.70 0.42
CA GLY A 283 25.17 37.17 0.32
C GLY A 283 25.77 37.66 -0.99
N PHE A 284 27.09 37.52 -1.14
CA PHE A 284 27.83 37.91 -2.34
C PHE A 284 28.60 36.73 -2.95
N ASN A 285 28.28 36.38 -4.19
CA ASN A 285 29.02 35.37 -4.97
C ASN A 285 30.06 36.06 -5.85
N SER A 286 31.29 36.17 -5.36
CA SER A 286 32.34 37.01 -5.92
C SER A 286 33.05 36.41 -7.15
N SER A 287 33.63 37.27 -7.99
CA SER A 287 34.48 36.83 -9.11
C SER A 287 35.96 36.65 -8.73
N PHE A 288 36.34 36.90 -7.47
CA PHE A 288 37.71 36.78 -6.98
C PHE A 288 38.08 35.33 -6.62
N GLY A 289 39.37 35.00 -6.60
CA GLY A 289 39.85 33.66 -6.22
C GLY A 289 39.88 32.64 -7.37
N SER A 290 39.56 31.38 -7.07
CA SER A 290 39.58 30.23 -8.02
C SER A 290 38.38 30.18 -8.98
N GLY A 291 37.47 31.16 -8.90
CA GLY A 291 36.24 31.24 -9.68
C GLY A 291 35.06 30.70 -8.89
N ALA A 292 34.28 31.59 -8.27
CA ALA A 292 33.17 31.17 -7.42
C ALA A 292 32.05 30.52 -8.25
N ALA A 293 31.58 29.37 -7.77
CA ALA A 293 30.52 28.60 -8.41
C ALA A 293 29.52 28.08 -7.37
N ILE A 294 28.24 28.22 -7.68
CA ILE A 294 27.14 27.63 -6.92
C ILE A 294 26.45 26.64 -7.85
N THR A 295 26.45 25.37 -7.47
CA THR A 295 25.93 24.28 -8.32
C THR A 295 25.03 23.34 -7.54
N ASN A 296 23.91 22.92 -8.14
CA ASN A 296 22.98 21.96 -7.55
C ASN A 296 22.59 22.32 -6.11
N SER A 297 22.16 23.56 -5.88
CA SER A 297 22.00 24.10 -4.52
C SER A 297 20.75 24.97 -4.44
N TYR A 298 20.17 25.13 -3.25
CA TYR A 298 18.90 25.84 -3.14
C TYR A 298 18.68 26.56 -1.81
N ALA A 299 17.74 27.51 -1.82
CA ALA A 299 17.33 28.25 -0.62
C ALA A 299 15.80 28.28 -0.46
N THR A 300 15.33 28.04 0.76
CA THR A 300 13.89 28.08 1.10
C THR A 300 13.55 29.06 2.21
N GLY A 301 14.56 29.62 2.86
CA GLY A 301 14.39 30.57 3.96
C GLY A 301 13.87 31.92 3.47
N LYS A 302 13.05 32.57 4.29
CA LYS A 302 12.62 33.95 4.04
C LYS A 302 13.82 34.90 4.05
N VAL A 303 13.86 35.84 3.12
CA VAL A 303 14.92 36.83 2.98
C VAL A 303 14.33 38.24 3.13
N THR A 304 14.83 39.00 4.09
CA THR A 304 14.44 40.40 4.31
C THR A 304 15.70 41.27 4.35
N GLY A 305 15.78 42.21 3.40
CA GLY A 305 16.85 43.20 3.28
C GLY A 305 16.33 44.52 2.75
N GLU A 306 17.24 45.39 2.31
CA GLU A 306 16.90 46.70 1.74
C GLU A 306 17.43 46.85 0.29
N GLU A 307 18.74 46.63 0.04
CA GLU A 307 19.34 46.63 -1.31
C GLU A 307 19.94 45.24 -1.65
N TYR A 308 20.10 44.92 -2.94
CA TYR A 308 20.58 43.64 -3.51
C TYR A 308 20.08 42.39 -2.76
N VAL A 309 18.76 42.24 -2.73
CA VAL A 309 18.09 41.14 -2.02
C VAL A 309 17.68 40.05 -3.00
N GLY A 310 18.25 38.85 -2.86
CA GLY A 310 17.95 37.70 -3.70
C GLY A 310 17.44 36.50 -2.91
N GLY A 311 16.52 35.73 -3.49
CA GLY A 311 16.05 34.49 -2.85
C GLY A 311 17.16 33.44 -2.69
N LEU A 312 18.12 33.37 -3.61
CA LEU A 312 19.33 32.54 -3.53
C LEU A 312 20.58 33.38 -3.24
N VAL A 313 20.86 34.39 -4.07
CA VAL A 313 22.09 35.19 -3.99
C VAL A 313 21.78 36.69 -3.99
N GLY A 314 22.33 37.46 -3.05
CA GLY A 314 22.16 38.92 -3.04
C GLY A 314 22.79 39.57 -4.28
N GLU A 315 24.10 39.46 -4.43
CA GLU A 315 24.84 39.90 -5.61
C GLU A 315 25.63 38.74 -6.23
N ASN A 316 25.53 38.55 -7.55
CA ASN A 316 26.22 37.51 -8.28
C ASN A 316 27.22 38.06 -9.31
N GLN A 317 28.48 37.64 -9.17
CA GLN A 317 29.58 37.82 -10.13
C GLN A 317 30.25 36.48 -10.53
N GLY A 318 29.80 35.35 -9.95
CA GLY A 318 30.27 34.00 -10.25
C GLY A 318 29.24 33.18 -11.03
N HIS A 319 29.54 31.89 -11.24
CA HIS A 319 28.66 30.98 -11.97
C HIS A 319 27.56 30.42 -11.06
N ILE A 320 26.32 30.42 -11.55
CA ILE A 320 25.19 29.76 -10.89
C ILE A 320 24.62 28.71 -11.84
N THR A 321 24.49 27.46 -11.39
CA THR A 321 24.03 26.36 -12.24
C THR A 321 23.14 25.37 -11.48
N ASN A 322 21.99 25.04 -12.05
CA ASN A 322 21.06 24.06 -11.48
C ASN A 322 20.66 24.40 -10.04
N THR A 323 20.20 25.61 -9.80
CA THR A 323 19.84 26.08 -8.45
C THR A 323 18.41 26.57 -8.39
N TYR A 324 17.86 26.68 -7.18
CA TYR A 324 16.55 27.31 -7.03
C TYR A 324 16.29 28.04 -5.71
N ALA A 325 15.29 28.94 -5.72
CA ALA A 325 14.82 29.65 -4.53
C ALA A 325 13.28 29.68 -4.43
N ILE A 326 12.76 29.51 -3.21
CA ILE A 326 11.30 29.52 -2.92
C ILE A 326 10.93 30.33 -1.66
N GLY A 327 11.91 30.92 -0.99
CA GLY A 327 11.64 31.73 0.20
C GLY A 327 11.08 33.10 -0.17
N GLN A 328 10.15 33.63 0.64
CA GLN A 328 9.65 35.00 0.45
C GLN A 328 10.81 36.00 0.45
N VAL A 329 10.85 36.88 -0.55
CA VAL A 329 11.88 37.92 -0.70
C VAL A 329 11.27 39.31 -0.47
N THR A 330 11.84 40.07 0.46
CA THR A 330 11.41 41.46 0.75
C THR A 330 12.62 42.39 0.73
N GLY A 331 12.55 43.44 -0.09
CA GLY A 331 13.55 44.50 -0.19
C GLY A 331 13.02 45.76 -0.87
N GLU A 332 13.83 46.80 -0.94
CA GLU A 332 13.47 48.12 -1.49
C GLU A 332 14.13 48.39 -2.86
N ASP A 333 15.38 47.99 -3.06
CA ASP A 333 16.14 48.19 -4.31
C ASP A 333 16.92 46.93 -4.73
N ASN A 334 17.08 46.73 -6.04
CA ASN A 334 17.72 45.56 -6.66
C ASN A 334 17.26 44.21 -6.06
N VAL A 335 15.95 44.03 -5.93
CA VAL A 335 15.34 42.78 -5.45
C VAL A 335 15.18 41.78 -6.60
N GLY A 336 15.36 40.49 -6.32
CA GLY A 336 15.02 39.44 -7.29
C GLY A 336 14.71 38.08 -6.67
N GLY A 337 13.93 37.27 -7.40
CA GLY A 337 13.42 35.98 -6.93
C GLY A 337 14.52 34.94 -6.72
N LEU A 338 15.51 34.89 -7.61
CA LEU A 338 16.71 34.05 -7.44
C LEU A 338 17.94 34.89 -7.08
N VAL A 339 18.27 35.95 -7.83
CA VAL A 339 19.38 36.85 -7.46
C VAL A 339 18.98 38.32 -7.39
N GLY A 340 19.56 39.10 -6.48
CA GLY A 340 19.28 40.54 -6.35
C GLY A 340 19.93 41.36 -7.47
N ALA A 341 21.25 41.26 -7.66
CA ALA A 341 21.97 41.76 -8.82
C ALA A 341 22.79 40.66 -9.49
N ASN A 342 22.92 40.73 -10.81
CA ASN A 342 23.64 39.74 -11.60
C ASN A 342 24.61 40.39 -12.61
N SER A 343 25.86 39.96 -12.61
CA SER A 343 26.90 40.32 -13.58
C SER A 343 27.56 39.12 -14.24
N ALA A 344 27.04 37.90 -14.03
CA ALA A 344 27.61 36.65 -14.52
C ALA A 344 26.55 35.66 -15.03
N GLU A 345 26.98 34.49 -15.48
CA GLU A 345 26.12 33.50 -16.12
C GLU A 345 25.28 32.71 -15.11
N ILE A 346 23.99 32.56 -15.40
CA ILE A 346 23.04 31.73 -14.67
C ILE A 346 22.49 30.69 -15.65
N ILE A 347 22.66 29.40 -15.34
CA ILE A 347 22.26 28.28 -16.20
C ILE A 347 21.27 27.40 -15.45
N GLY A 348 20.13 27.08 -16.09
CA GLY A 348 19.15 26.11 -15.57
C GLY A 348 18.76 26.36 -14.12
N SER A 349 18.56 27.62 -13.71
CA SER A 349 18.30 27.99 -12.32
C SER A 349 17.01 28.80 -12.21
N TYR A 350 16.19 28.45 -11.24
CA TYR A 350 14.77 28.78 -11.22
C TYR A 350 14.34 29.40 -9.90
N TYR A 351 13.27 30.15 -9.87
CA TYR A 351 12.63 30.54 -8.62
C TYR A 351 11.12 30.49 -8.76
N ASP A 352 10.49 30.27 -7.62
CA ASP A 352 9.04 30.23 -7.55
C ASP A 352 8.50 31.67 -7.40
N GLU A 353 7.87 32.18 -8.45
CA GLU A 353 7.43 33.58 -8.51
C GLU A 353 6.31 33.92 -7.52
N GLU A 354 5.53 32.93 -7.10
CA GLU A 354 4.39 33.10 -6.20
C GLU A 354 4.83 33.14 -4.74
N THR A 355 5.76 32.27 -4.36
CA THR A 355 6.29 32.18 -2.99
C THR A 355 7.35 33.25 -2.70
N THR A 356 8.23 33.53 -3.66
CA THR A 356 9.21 34.63 -3.54
C THR A 356 8.54 36.00 -3.63
N GLY A 357 7.41 36.09 -4.35
CA GLY A 357 6.69 37.33 -4.62
C GLY A 357 7.37 38.21 -5.67
N GLN A 358 8.31 37.67 -6.44
CA GLN A 358 9.08 38.37 -7.46
C GLN A 358 8.77 37.81 -8.86
N SER A 359 8.85 38.62 -9.90
CA SER A 359 8.69 38.19 -11.31
C SER A 359 9.57 39.10 -12.19
N ASP A 360 10.87 38.85 -12.11
CA ASP A 360 11.95 39.62 -12.75
C ASP A 360 12.60 38.86 -13.92
N THR A 361 13.42 39.58 -14.71
CA THR A 361 14.08 39.01 -15.91
C THR A 361 15.60 39.12 -15.79
N GLY A 362 16.33 38.09 -16.25
CA GLY A 362 17.79 38.07 -16.26
C GLY A 362 18.46 37.77 -14.91
N LYS A 363 17.68 37.48 -13.86
CA LYS A 363 18.15 37.14 -12.52
C LYS A 363 17.78 35.70 -12.11
N GLY A 364 17.43 34.84 -13.07
CA GLY A 364 16.87 33.51 -12.88
C GLY A 364 15.67 33.29 -13.79
N ILE A 365 15.13 32.07 -13.82
CA ILE A 365 13.91 31.72 -14.57
C ILE A 365 12.73 31.70 -13.58
N PRO A 366 11.75 32.63 -13.65
CA PRO A 366 10.53 32.53 -12.86
C PRO A 366 9.68 31.37 -13.35
N GLU A 367 9.15 30.59 -12.41
CA GLU A 367 8.18 29.53 -12.67
C GLU A 367 7.08 29.57 -11.60
N THR A 368 5.88 29.10 -11.92
CA THR A 368 4.77 29.03 -10.96
C THR A 368 5.03 27.97 -9.89
N THR A 369 4.33 28.01 -8.74
CA THR A 369 4.43 26.95 -7.72
C THR A 369 4.12 25.58 -8.30
N LYS A 370 3.18 25.53 -9.25
CA LYS A 370 2.81 24.29 -9.92
C LYS A 370 3.98 23.77 -10.77
N ASP A 371 4.54 24.61 -11.62
CA ASP A 371 5.60 24.20 -12.56
C ASP A 371 6.90 23.87 -11.82
N MET A 372 7.21 24.57 -10.73
CA MET A 372 8.35 24.26 -9.84
C MET A 372 8.25 22.89 -9.15
N LYS A 373 7.08 22.24 -9.19
CA LYS A 373 6.89 20.88 -8.68
C LYS A 373 6.86 19.83 -9.78
N LEU A 374 7.26 20.18 -11.00
CA LEU A 374 7.31 19.27 -12.14
C LEU A 374 8.75 19.05 -12.59
N ARG A 375 9.16 17.79 -12.73
CA ARG A 375 10.48 17.41 -13.23
C ARG A 375 10.75 17.99 -14.62
N SER A 376 9.71 18.06 -15.46
CA SER A 376 9.78 18.59 -16.83
C SER A 376 10.25 20.05 -16.91
N THR A 377 10.08 20.82 -15.83
CA THR A 377 10.57 22.21 -15.74
C THR A 377 12.10 22.26 -15.77
N TYR A 378 12.75 21.26 -15.19
CA TYR A 378 14.18 21.19 -14.93
C TYR A 378 14.93 20.39 -16.01
N THR A 379 14.75 20.77 -17.27
CA THR A 379 15.19 19.99 -18.46
C THR A 379 16.70 19.67 -18.53
N VAL A 380 17.55 20.40 -17.80
CA VAL A 380 19.02 20.21 -17.78
C VAL A 380 19.55 19.61 -16.47
N TRP A 381 18.67 19.23 -15.54
CA TRP A 381 19.07 18.71 -14.23
C TRP A 381 19.28 17.19 -14.25
N ASN A 382 20.25 16.72 -13.47
CA ASN A 382 20.47 15.30 -13.27
C ASN A 382 19.60 14.79 -12.12
N PHE A 383 18.44 14.22 -12.45
CA PHE A 383 17.57 13.55 -11.48
C PHE A 383 17.89 12.07 -11.25
N VAL A 384 18.96 11.55 -11.85
CA VAL A 384 19.41 10.16 -11.65
C VAL A 384 20.31 10.05 -10.42
N ASP A 385 21.19 11.02 -10.24
CA ASP A 385 22.25 10.98 -9.22
C ASP A 385 22.23 12.17 -8.25
N ILE A 386 21.65 13.31 -8.65
CA ILE A 386 21.77 14.55 -7.88
C ILE A 386 20.44 14.96 -7.26
N TRP A 387 19.40 15.07 -8.07
CA TRP A 387 18.09 15.56 -7.66
C TRP A 387 17.06 14.43 -7.57
N GLY A 388 16.17 14.51 -6.60
CA GLY A 388 14.96 13.71 -6.49
C GLY A 388 13.76 14.66 -6.51
N ILE A 389 12.71 14.30 -7.24
CA ILE A 389 11.46 15.04 -7.27
C ILE A 389 10.33 14.03 -7.45
N GLN A 390 9.18 14.36 -6.86
CA GLN A 390 7.93 13.67 -7.10
C GLN A 390 6.96 14.71 -7.66
N ASP A 391 6.60 14.53 -8.92
CA ASP A 391 5.75 15.48 -9.64
C ASP A 391 4.46 15.75 -8.84
N ASP A 392 4.07 17.02 -8.77
CA ASP A 392 2.88 17.52 -8.09
C ASP A 392 2.89 17.42 -6.54
N GLU A 393 3.88 16.75 -5.92
CA GLU A 393 3.96 16.61 -4.45
C GLU A 393 4.90 17.61 -3.78
N GLY A 394 6.04 17.93 -4.39
CA GLY A 394 7.06 18.78 -3.76
C GLY A 394 8.12 19.30 -4.72
N TYR A 395 8.91 20.26 -4.24
CA TYR A 395 10.05 20.80 -4.98
C TYR A 395 11.19 19.77 -5.07
N PRO A 396 12.11 19.91 -6.05
CA PRO A 396 13.32 19.09 -6.10
C PRO A 396 14.11 19.12 -4.80
N VAL A 397 14.56 17.96 -4.35
CA VAL A 397 15.45 17.80 -3.18
C VAL A 397 16.72 17.07 -3.59
N LEU A 398 17.82 17.30 -2.89
CA LEU A 398 19.08 16.64 -3.20
C LEU A 398 19.02 15.18 -2.75
N ARG A 399 19.49 14.24 -3.57
CA ARG A 399 19.36 12.79 -3.32
C ARG A 399 20.08 12.29 -2.07
N TRP A 400 21.11 13.01 -1.62
CA TRP A 400 21.78 12.70 -0.36
C TRP A 400 20.95 13.09 0.87
N GLN A 401 19.88 13.88 0.71
CA GLN A 401 18.98 14.25 1.80
C GLN A 401 18.09 13.09 2.21
N ASN A 402 17.84 13.00 3.51
CA ASN A 402 16.93 12.00 4.06
C ASN A 402 15.50 12.25 3.55
N GLY A 403 14.87 11.21 3.00
CA GLY A 403 13.51 11.29 2.42
C GLY A 403 13.45 11.72 0.95
N ALA A 404 14.58 12.05 0.31
CA ALA A 404 14.60 12.34 -1.12
C ALA A 404 14.19 11.09 -1.94
N PRO A 405 13.36 11.23 -2.99
CA PRO A 405 13.03 10.13 -3.88
C PRO A 405 14.28 9.45 -4.44
N GLN A 406 14.46 8.16 -4.14
CA GLN A 406 15.64 7.38 -4.56
C GLN A 406 15.42 6.61 -5.87
N SER A 407 14.16 6.41 -6.24
CA SER A 407 13.74 5.88 -7.54
C SER A 407 13.86 6.92 -8.64
N GLY A 408 13.99 6.46 -9.89
CA GLY A 408 14.13 7.32 -11.06
C GLY A 408 14.41 6.49 -12.30
N PHE A 409 13.99 7.00 -13.45
CA PHE A 409 14.25 6.41 -14.75
C PHE A 409 14.10 7.49 -15.83
N ASP A 410 14.78 7.29 -16.96
CA ASP A 410 14.58 8.11 -18.15
C ASP A 410 13.71 7.35 -19.15
N VAL A 411 12.85 8.08 -19.86
CA VAL A 411 11.95 7.52 -20.88
C VAL A 411 12.20 8.21 -22.20
N THR A 412 12.45 7.44 -23.25
CA THR A 412 12.57 7.95 -24.62
C THR A 412 11.63 7.20 -25.55
N PRO A 413 10.78 7.90 -26.33
CA PRO A 413 9.92 7.25 -27.31
C PRO A 413 10.68 6.90 -28.59
N GLU A 414 10.30 5.79 -29.22
CA GLU A 414 10.64 5.52 -30.61
C GLU A 414 9.87 6.48 -31.52
N ILE A 415 10.58 7.24 -32.36
CA ILE A 415 9.99 8.21 -33.30
C ILE A 415 10.33 7.84 -34.75
N PRO A 416 9.42 8.04 -35.71
CA PRO A 416 8.06 8.60 -35.59
C PRO A 416 7.00 7.62 -35.05
N VAL A 417 5.94 8.16 -34.43
CA VAL A 417 4.82 7.38 -33.85
C VAL A 417 3.59 7.41 -34.75
N TYR A 418 2.95 6.25 -34.94
CA TYR A 418 1.86 6.07 -35.90
C TYR A 418 0.55 5.66 -35.20
N MET A 419 -0.56 6.32 -35.53
CA MET A 419 -1.88 5.98 -34.99
C MET A 419 -2.25 4.51 -35.26
N GLY A 420 -2.69 3.82 -34.21
CA GLY A 420 -3.09 2.41 -34.22
C GLY A 420 -1.96 1.40 -34.41
N LYS A 421 -0.72 1.84 -34.61
CA LYS A 421 0.45 0.95 -34.65
C LYS A 421 1.19 1.07 -33.32
N GLY A 422 1.49 -0.06 -32.71
CA GLY A 422 2.29 -0.08 -31.49
C GLY A 422 3.68 0.54 -31.72
N PHE A 423 4.16 1.31 -30.75
CA PHE A 423 5.50 1.89 -30.66
C PHE A 423 6.11 1.55 -29.29
N GLN A 424 7.42 1.79 -29.11
CA GLN A 424 8.10 1.51 -27.85
C GLN A 424 8.44 2.79 -27.09
N LEU A 425 8.30 2.73 -25.76
CA LEU A 425 8.95 3.64 -24.82
C LEU A 425 10.15 2.89 -24.22
N ASP A 426 11.35 3.37 -24.49
CA ASP A 426 12.57 2.85 -23.89
C ASP A 426 12.78 3.49 -22.52
N ILE A 427 12.73 2.65 -21.48
CA ILE A 427 13.06 3.02 -20.12
C ILE A 427 14.54 2.69 -19.87
N SER A 428 15.28 3.63 -19.31
CA SER A 428 16.69 3.44 -18.93
C SER A 428 17.00 3.96 -17.52
N GLN A 429 18.12 3.49 -16.95
CA GLN A 429 18.60 3.85 -15.61
C GLN A 429 17.58 3.61 -14.50
N ALA A 430 16.63 2.68 -14.71
CA ALA A 430 15.54 2.49 -13.78
C ALA A 430 16.04 1.96 -12.45
N LYS A 431 15.80 2.74 -11.40
CA LYS A 431 16.08 2.40 -10.01
C LYS A 431 14.76 2.28 -9.24
N GLY A 432 14.64 1.21 -8.44
CA GLY A 432 13.49 0.98 -7.57
C GLY A 432 13.46 1.98 -6.41
N ALA A 433 12.40 1.92 -5.59
CA ALA A 433 12.22 2.82 -4.44
C ALA A 433 13.38 2.80 -3.42
N ASN A 434 14.22 1.77 -3.45
CA ASN A 434 15.43 1.59 -2.64
C ASN A 434 16.72 2.12 -3.32
N GLY A 435 16.62 2.73 -4.51
CA GLY A 435 17.76 3.22 -5.29
C GLY A 435 18.54 2.13 -6.05
N ASN A 436 18.18 0.86 -5.91
CA ASN A 436 18.84 -0.23 -6.62
C ASN A 436 18.34 -0.30 -8.07
N THR A 437 19.24 -0.60 -8.99
CA THR A 437 18.92 -0.87 -10.39
C THR A 437 17.89 -1.98 -10.52
N LEU A 438 16.78 -1.70 -11.20
CA LEU A 438 15.69 -2.65 -11.41
C LEU A 438 16.11 -3.79 -12.33
N ASN A 439 15.69 -5.00 -11.97
CA ASN A 439 15.92 -6.23 -12.71
C ASN A 439 14.72 -7.16 -12.53
N GLY A 440 14.42 -7.97 -13.55
CA GLY A 440 13.28 -8.88 -13.53
C GLY A 440 11.95 -8.20 -13.87
N ALA A 441 10.85 -8.91 -13.69
CA ALA A 441 9.52 -8.40 -14.02
C ALA A 441 9.04 -7.37 -12.98
N VAL A 442 8.72 -6.16 -13.45
CA VAL A 442 8.25 -5.02 -12.63
C VAL A 442 6.98 -4.46 -13.27
N SER A 443 6.01 -4.04 -12.45
CA SER A 443 4.78 -3.42 -12.95
C SER A 443 5.08 -2.09 -13.63
N VAL A 444 4.56 -1.88 -14.84
CA VAL A 444 4.66 -0.62 -15.57
C VAL A 444 3.28 -0.20 -16.04
N THR A 445 2.93 1.05 -15.73
CA THR A 445 1.70 1.71 -16.20
C THR A 445 2.09 2.90 -17.07
N VAL A 446 1.44 3.05 -18.23
CA VAL A 446 1.54 4.27 -19.05
C VAL A 446 0.15 4.89 -19.08
N TYR A 447 0.02 6.07 -18.48
CA TYR A 447 -1.21 6.86 -18.44
C TYR A 447 -1.17 7.93 -19.53
N SER A 448 -2.23 8.06 -20.31
CA SER A 448 -2.39 9.20 -21.23
C SER A 448 -3.25 10.26 -20.56
N GLU A 449 -2.67 11.42 -20.25
CA GLU A 449 -3.43 12.57 -19.73
C GLU A 449 -4.38 13.13 -20.80
N THR A 450 -4.03 13.00 -22.08
CA THR A 450 -4.85 13.47 -23.19
C THR A 450 -6.13 12.64 -23.35
N LEU A 451 -6.05 11.34 -23.07
CA LEU A 451 -7.19 10.42 -23.17
C LEU A 451 -7.88 10.15 -21.82
N ASP A 452 -7.23 10.52 -20.71
CA ASP A 452 -7.68 10.26 -19.34
C ASP A 452 -7.84 8.75 -19.04
N GLU A 453 -6.88 7.94 -19.51
CA GLU A 453 -6.90 6.48 -19.32
C GLU A 453 -5.49 5.84 -19.28
N ASN A 454 -5.41 4.65 -18.68
CA ASN A 454 -4.22 3.78 -18.76
C ASN A 454 -4.16 3.14 -20.15
N VAL A 455 -3.11 3.46 -20.92
CA VAL A 455 -2.87 2.89 -22.26
C VAL A 455 -1.95 1.67 -22.22
N VAL A 456 -1.23 1.48 -21.10
CA VAL A 456 -0.50 0.25 -20.76
C VAL A 456 -0.64 -0.02 -19.27
N GLU A 457 -0.87 -1.28 -18.91
CA GLU A 457 -0.80 -1.78 -17.53
C GLU A 457 -0.32 -3.23 -17.56
N SER A 458 0.98 -3.46 -17.33
CA SER A 458 1.59 -4.78 -17.49
C SER A 458 2.90 -4.95 -16.72
N ASN A 459 3.31 -6.20 -16.47
CA ASN A 459 4.63 -6.50 -15.92
C ASN A 459 5.69 -6.54 -17.03
N ILE A 460 6.63 -5.60 -17.02
CA ILE A 460 7.73 -5.47 -17.98
C ILE A 460 9.02 -5.98 -17.35
N SER A 461 9.80 -6.75 -18.12
CA SER A 461 11.09 -7.28 -17.64
C SER A 461 12.22 -6.26 -17.82
N PHE A 462 12.84 -5.88 -16.71
CA PHE A 462 14.02 -5.02 -16.67
C PHE A 462 15.31 -5.84 -16.65
N SER A 463 16.34 -5.33 -17.33
CA SER A 463 17.71 -5.84 -17.26
C SER A 463 18.67 -4.67 -17.10
N GLY A 464 19.34 -4.58 -15.95
CA GLY A 464 20.27 -3.47 -15.69
C GLY A 464 19.59 -2.10 -15.68
N GLY A 465 18.30 -2.04 -15.31
CA GLY A 465 17.52 -0.79 -15.30
C GLY A 465 17.02 -0.38 -16.69
N GLU A 466 17.15 -1.26 -17.70
CA GLU A 466 16.65 -1.04 -19.06
C GLU A 466 15.42 -1.91 -19.33
N ALA A 467 14.43 -1.35 -20.01
CA ALA A 467 13.24 -2.06 -20.48
C ALA A 467 12.59 -1.33 -21.67
N ALA A 468 11.91 -2.08 -22.55
CA ALA A 468 11.10 -1.52 -23.61
C ALA A 468 9.61 -1.76 -23.32
N VAL A 469 8.81 -0.69 -23.33
CA VAL A 469 7.38 -0.73 -23.01
C VAL A 469 6.58 -0.54 -24.30
N PRO A 470 5.82 -1.54 -24.76
CA PRO A 470 4.98 -1.40 -25.95
C PRO A 470 3.74 -0.56 -25.64
N VAL A 471 3.50 0.49 -26.41
CA VAL A 471 2.35 1.41 -26.29
C VAL A 471 1.59 1.44 -27.62
N THR A 472 0.26 1.42 -27.59
CA THR A 472 -0.59 1.64 -28.79
C THR A 472 -1.60 2.72 -28.46
N LEU A 473 -1.79 3.66 -29.39
CA LEU A 473 -2.72 4.79 -29.25
C LEU A 473 -3.54 4.91 -30.55
N ASP A 474 -4.86 4.97 -30.41
CA ASP A 474 -5.80 4.91 -31.54
C ASP A 474 -6.30 6.29 -31.99
N THR A 475 -5.71 7.38 -31.52
CA THR A 475 -6.09 8.74 -31.91
C THR A 475 -4.87 9.54 -32.35
N SER A 476 -4.99 10.26 -33.47
CA SER A 476 -3.91 11.09 -34.01
C SER A 476 -3.76 12.43 -33.29
N GLY A 477 -2.57 13.00 -33.29
CA GLY A 477 -2.23 14.29 -32.66
C GLY A 477 -1.29 14.14 -31.46
N SER A 478 -1.16 15.22 -30.69
CA SER A 478 -0.33 15.30 -29.50
C SER A 478 -0.95 14.52 -28.34
N HIS A 479 -0.15 13.66 -27.70
CA HIS A 479 -0.50 12.89 -26.51
C HIS A 479 0.52 13.09 -25.41
N ASP A 480 0.04 13.45 -24.21
CA ASP A 480 0.86 13.59 -23.01
C ASP A 480 0.80 12.32 -22.18
N LEU A 481 1.95 11.65 -22.03
CA LEU A 481 2.07 10.35 -21.39
C LEU A 481 2.84 10.44 -20.07
N ARG A 482 2.30 9.84 -19.01
CA ARG A 482 3.02 9.58 -17.76
C ARG A 482 3.33 8.10 -17.63
N VAL A 483 4.59 7.80 -17.32
CA VAL A 483 5.03 6.44 -17.07
C VAL A 483 5.20 6.23 -15.57
N TYR A 484 4.67 5.14 -15.07
CA TYR A 484 4.81 4.68 -13.69
C TYR A 484 5.52 3.34 -13.71
N VAL A 485 6.59 3.22 -12.93
CA VAL A 485 7.30 1.95 -12.72
C VAL A 485 7.10 1.58 -11.26
N ASP A 486 6.54 0.40 -11.03
CA ASP A 486 6.14 -0.11 -9.72
C ASP A 486 5.14 0.80 -8.98
N GLY A 487 4.21 1.39 -9.73
CA GLY A 487 3.18 2.29 -9.19
C GLY A 487 3.68 3.70 -8.87
N VAL A 488 4.92 4.05 -9.23
CA VAL A 488 5.48 5.36 -8.94
C VAL A 488 5.95 6.11 -10.20
N SER A 489 5.50 7.35 -10.37
CA SER A 489 5.87 8.21 -11.49
C SER A 489 7.17 8.94 -11.21
N TYR A 490 8.24 8.60 -11.93
CA TYR A 490 9.53 9.30 -11.83
C TYR A 490 10.18 9.62 -13.18
N SER A 491 9.39 9.66 -14.26
CA SER A 491 9.77 10.25 -15.56
C SER A 491 9.13 11.62 -15.77
N ASN A 492 9.63 12.37 -16.75
CA ASN A 492 8.94 13.55 -17.27
C ASN A 492 7.56 13.17 -17.84
N LEU A 493 6.63 14.12 -17.87
CA LEU A 493 5.50 14.09 -18.80
C LEU A 493 6.08 14.04 -20.22
N LEU A 494 5.75 12.99 -20.96
CA LEU A 494 6.28 12.74 -22.30
C LEU A 494 5.22 13.04 -23.35
N THR A 495 5.45 14.09 -24.14
CA THR A 495 4.57 14.41 -25.28
C THR A 495 5.01 13.65 -26.54
N VAL A 496 4.12 12.87 -27.13
CA VAL A 496 4.32 12.18 -28.43
C VAL A 496 3.31 12.66 -29.48
N GLU A 497 3.76 12.78 -30.73
CA GLU A 497 2.91 13.21 -31.85
C GLU A 497 2.58 12.02 -32.77
N LEU A 498 1.29 11.69 -32.89
CA LEU A 498 0.80 10.57 -33.68
C LEU A 498 0.34 10.98 -35.08
N LEU A 499 0.91 10.34 -36.10
CA LEU A 499 0.52 10.54 -37.50
C LEU A 499 -0.78 9.80 -37.85
N ALA A 500 -1.68 10.48 -38.56
CA ALA A 500 -3.00 9.96 -38.95
C ALA A 500 -2.94 9.06 -40.18
N VAL A 501 -3.79 8.02 -40.23
CA VAL A 501 -3.95 7.16 -41.43
C VAL A 501 -4.77 7.88 -42.50
N GLU A 502 -4.19 8.10 -43.67
CA GLU A 502 -4.86 8.75 -44.80
C GLU A 502 -5.54 7.76 -45.74
N SER A 503 -4.92 6.60 -46.01
CA SER A 503 -5.46 5.54 -46.86
C SER A 503 -4.91 4.15 -46.47
N ILE A 504 -5.60 3.09 -46.89
CA ILE A 504 -5.16 1.69 -46.72
C ILE A 504 -5.30 0.94 -48.04
N GLU A 505 -4.44 -0.04 -48.29
CA GLU A 505 -4.42 -0.85 -49.51
C GLU A 505 -4.10 -2.32 -49.19
N VAL A 506 -4.83 -3.27 -49.79
CA VAL A 506 -4.46 -4.70 -49.74
C VAL A 506 -3.25 -4.90 -50.66
N THR A 507 -2.08 -5.09 -50.06
CA THR A 507 -0.82 -5.27 -50.78
C THR A 507 -0.53 -6.74 -51.04
N ASN A 508 -1.03 -7.64 -50.20
CA ASN A 508 -1.07 -9.08 -50.45
C ASN A 508 -2.43 -9.67 -50.01
N PRO A 509 -3.19 -10.38 -50.87
CA PRO A 509 -4.40 -11.10 -50.46
C PRO A 509 -4.06 -12.32 -49.56
N PRO A 510 -5.04 -12.90 -48.84
CA PRO A 510 -4.81 -14.10 -48.04
C PRO A 510 -4.41 -15.29 -48.92
N ASP A 511 -3.64 -16.21 -48.36
CA ASP A 511 -3.15 -17.42 -49.02
C ASP A 511 -4.32 -18.33 -49.47
N LYS A 512 -5.41 -18.32 -48.69
CA LYS A 512 -6.64 -19.05 -49.00
C LYS A 512 -7.71 -18.12 -49.56
N THR A 513 -8.04 -18.29 -50.83
CA THR A 513 -9.06 -17.51 -51.54
C THR A 513 -10.29 -18.34 -51.93
N THR A 514 -10.35 -19.62 -51.57
CA THR A 514 -11.49 -20.50 -51.85
C THR A 514 -11.87 -21.26 -50.59
N TYR A 515 -13.16 -21.25 -50.27
CA TYR A 515 -13.75 -21.81 -49.06
C TYR A 515 -14.93 -22.72 -49.40
N TYR A 516 -15.20 -23.69 -48.55
CA TYR A 516 -16.41 -24.50 -48.64
C TYR A 516 -17.57 -23.85 -47.87
N VAL A 517 -18.81 -24.19 -48.23
CA VAL A 517 -19.99 -23.72 -47.49
C VAL A 517 -19.89 -24.11 -46.00
N GLY A 518 -20.01 -23.12 -45.11
CA GLY A 518 -19.90 -23.25 -43.66
C GLY A 518 -18.48 -23.11 -43.09
N GLU A 519 -17.47 -22.88 -43.92
CA GLU A 519 -16.07 -22.76 -43.49
C GLU A 519 -15.73 -21.37 -42.92
N GLU A 520 -14.81 -21.29 -41.95
CA GLU A 520 -14.36 -20.02 -41.33
C GLU A 520 -13.27 -19.33 -42.16
N LEU A 521 -13.19 -17.99 -42.07
CA LEU A 521 -12.23 -17.16 -42.79
C LEU A 521 -10.80 -17.34 -42.27
N ASP A 522 -9.85 -17.58 -43.17
CA ASP A 522 -8.41 -17.63 -42.89
C ASP A 522 -7.73 -16.34 -43.38
N LEU A 523 -7.03 -15.65 -42.47
CA LEU A 523 -6.32 -14.40 -42.75
C LEU A 523 -4.82 -14.62 -43.02
N ALA A 524 -4.32 -15.86 -42.97
CA ALA A 524 -2.92 -16.16 -43.26
C ALA A 524 -2.53 -15.60 -44.64
N GLY A 525 -1.38 -14.92 -44.70
CA GLY A 525 -0.86 -14.29 -45.91
C GLY A 525 -1.43 -12.90 -46.24
N LEU A 526 -2.52 -12.45 -45.62
CA LEU A 526 -3.09 -11.13 -45.89
C LEU A 526 -2.16 -10.02 -45.36
N GLU A 527 -1.69 -9.14 -46.25
CA GLU A 527 -0.98 -7.91 -45.91
C GLU A 527 -1.76 -6.69 -46.40
N VAL A 528 -1.95 -5.71 -45.51
CA VAL A 528 -2.59 -4.44 -45.84
C VAL A 528 -1.67 -3.31 -45.36
N THR A 529 -1.36 -2.38 -46.26
CA THR A 529 -0.47 -1.25 -45.98
C THR A 529 -1.27 0.03 -45.81
N GLY A 530 -1.01 0.77 -44.73
CA GLY A 530 -1.53 2.12 -44.51
C GLY A 530 -0.55 3.19 -44.98
N THR A 531 -1.08 4.29 -45.54
CA THR A 531 -0.33 5.52 -45.82
C THR A 531 -0.73 6.60 -44.82
N TYR A 532 0.25 7.27 -44.21
CA TYR A 532 0.05 8.24 -43.13
C TYR A 532 0.19 9.70 -43.60
N SER A 533 -0.17 10.65 -42.74
CA SER A 533 -0.22 12.10 -43.04
C SER A 533 1.10 12.74 -43.44
N ASP A 534 2.23 12.08 -43.17
CA ASP A 534 3.57 12.48 -43.64
C ASP A 534 3.99 11.78 -44.95
N SER A 535 3.07 11.05 -45.60
CA SER A 535 3.29 10.18 -46.76
C SER A 535 4.13 8.92 -46.52
N SER A 536 4.48 8.59 -45.27
CA SER A 536 5.11 7.32 -44.95
C SER A 536 4.10 6.15 -45.02
N THR A 537 4.61 4.92 -45.15
CA THR A 537 3.77 3.71 -45.27
C THR A 537 4.21 2.63 -44.28
N ALA A 538 3.25 1.86 -43.76
CA ALA A 538 3.52 0.71 -42.90
C ALA A 538 2.44 -0.38 -43.06
N VAL A 539 2.82 -1.65 -42.87
CA VAL A 539 1.87 -2.77 -42.79
C VAL A 539 1.03 -2.63 -41.52
N LEU A 540 -0.28 -2.81 -41.65
CA LEU A 540 -1.25 -2.66 -40.58
C LEU A 540 -1.46 -3.98 -39.84
N PRO A 541 -1.54 -3.96 -38.49
CA PRO A 541 -1.93 -5.14 -37.72
C PRO A 541 -3.43 -5.38 -37.88
N LEU A 542 -3.83 -6.49 -38.53
CA LEU A 542 -5.23 -6.83 -38.76
C LEU A 542 -5.70 -7.99 -37.89
N THR A 543 -6.97 -7.93 -37.49
CA THR A 543 -7.72 -9.01 -36.84
C THR A 543 -9.01 -9.27 -37.59
N THR A 544 -9.73 -10.35 -37.26
CA THR A 544 -11.06 -10.64 -37.84
C THR A 544 -12.08 -9.52 -37.58
N ALA A 545 -11.91 -8.73 -36.53
CA ALA A 545 -12.76 -7.56 -36.25
C ALA A 545 -12.59 -6.44 -37.31
N ASN A 546 -11.46 -6.39 -38.00
CA ASN A 546 -11.23 -5.47 -39.11
C ASN A 546 -11.88 -5.95 -40.42
N ILE A 547 -12.44 -7.16 -40.46
CA ILE A 547 -12.91 -7.79 -41.67
C ILE A 547 -14.44 -7.89 -41.65
N SER A 548 -15.07 -7.56 -42.76
CA SER A 548 -16.52 -7.64 -42.95
C SER A 548 -16.86 -8.09 -44.37
N GLY A 549 -18.07 -8.63 -44.57
CA GLY A 549 -18.53 -9.07 -45.89
C GLY A 549 -18.15 -10.50 -46.30
N PHE A 550 -17.47 -11.26 -45.42
CA PHE A 550 -17.30 -12.71 -45.58
C PHE A 550 -18.55 -13.44 -45.07
N ASP A 551 -19.16 -14.27 -45.91
CA ASP A 551 -20.33 -15.10 -45.60
C ASP A 551 -20.21 -16.44 -46.34
N SER A 552 -19.95 -17.52 -45.60
CA SER A 552 -19.80 -18.86 -46.17
C SER A 552 -21.08 -19.70 -46.12
N ASN A 553 -22.24 -19.13 -45.81
CA ASN A 553 -23.47 -19.93 -45.66
C ASN A 553 -24.06 -20.46 -46.98
N GLU A 554 -23.67 -19.89 -48.12
CA GLU A 554 -24.07 -20.34 -49.46
C GLU A 554 -22.93 -20.12 -50.47
N THR A 555 -23.02 -20.78 -51.63
CA THR A 555 -22.01 -20.62 -52.70
C THR A 555 -21.99 -19.20 -53.25
N ALA A 556 -20.80 -18.64 -53.45
CA ALA A 556 -20.62 -17.28 -53.95
C ALA A 556 -19.31 -17.16 -54.74
N ASP A 557 -19.41 -16.74 -56.00
CA ASP A 557 -18.24 -16.41 -56.82
C ASP A 557 -17.79 -14.96 -56.55
N ASN A 558 -16.50 -14.75 -56.31
CA ASN A 558 -15.88 -13.44 -56.05
C ASN A 558 -16.58 -12.61 -54.95
N GLN A 559 -16.93 -13.25 -53.84
CA GLN A 559 -17.46 -12.56 -52.66
C GLN A 559 -16.47 -11.48 -52.20
N ILE A 560 -16.93 -10.23 -52.10
CA ILE A 560 -16.10 -9.09 -51.72
C ILE A 560 -15.97 -9.06 -50.20
N VAL A 561 -14.74 -9.21 -49.72
CA VAL A 561 -14.38 -9.07 -48.32
C VAL A 561 -13.72 -7.71 -48.11
N THR A 562 -14.23 -6.95 -47.14
CA THR A 562 -13.82 -5.57 -46.84
C THR A 562 -12.99 -5.53 -45.57
N VAL A 563 -11.77 -5.02 -45.70
CA VAL A 563 -10.89 -4.63 -44.59
C VAL A 563 -11.21 -3.19 -44.21
N THR A 564 -11.49 -2.94 -42.94
CA THR A 564 -11.71 -1.60 -42.37
C THR A 564 -10.71 -1.32 -41.26
N TYR A 565 -9.98 -0.21 -41.38
CA TYR A 565 -8.98 0.22 -40.40
C TYR A 565 -8.99 1.75 -40.27
N ALA A 566 -9.14 2.28 -39.04
CA ALA A 566 -9.25 3.73 -38.77
C ALA A 566 -10.26 4.46 -39.69
N GLY A 567 -11.37 3.81 -40.02
CA GLY A 567 -12.41 4.35 -40.92
C GLY A 567 -12.05 4.36 -42.40
N LYS A 568 -10.89 3.82 -42.80
CA LYS A 568 -10.49 3.58 -44.19
C LYS A 568 -10.79 2.15 -44.58
N THR A 569 -11.04 1.91 -45.86
CA THR A 569 -11.42 0.59 -46.38
C THR A 569 -10.57 0.15 -47.55
N ALA A 570 -10.22 -1.13 -47.59
CA ALA A 570 -9.69 -1.82 -48.77
C ALA A 570 -10.41 -3.17 -48.94
N THR A 571 -10.38 -3.77 -50.13
CA THR A 571 -11.16 -4.99 -50.41
C THR A 571 -10.33 -6.05 -51.13
N PHE A 572 -10.67 -7.32 -50.90
CA PHE A 572 -10.22 -8.47 -51.69
C PHE A 572 -11.42 -9.40 -51.97
N THR A 573 -11.20 -10.45 -52.76
CA THR A 573 -12.27 -11.39 -53.16
C THR A 573 -11.94 -12.83 -52.77
N VAL A 574 -12.97 -13.59 -52.39
CA VAL A 574 -12.90 -15.04 -52.14
C VAL A 574 -14.03 -15.77 -52.87
N ASP A 575 -13.88 -17.07 -53.10
CA ASP A 575 -14.91 -17.94 -53.67
C ASP A 575 -15.44 -18.92 -52.61
N ILE A 576 -16.77 -19.11 -52.53
CA ILE A 576 -17.44 -20.11 -51.69
C ILE A 576 -18.03 -21.21 -52.58
N ILE A 577 -17.62 -22.46 -52.39
CA ILE A 577 -18.00 -23.62 -53.24
C ILE A 577 -18.66 -24.77 -52.42
N GLU A 578 -19.43 -25.63 -53.10
CA GLU A 578 -20.04 -26.84 -52.49
C GLU A 578 -19.07 -28.04 -52.50
N SER A 579 -19.15 -28.88 -51.45
CA SER A 579 -18.38 -30.12 -51.31
C SER A 579 -18.95 -31.27 -52.17
N GLN A 580 -18.08 -32.10 -52.77
CA GLN A 580 -18.45 -33.23 -53.65
C GLN A 580 -18.00 -34.59 -53.09
N TYR A 581 -18.73 -35.69 -53.38
CA TYR A 581 -18.35 -37.03 -52.92
C TYR A 581 -17.09 -37.56 -53.63
N MET A 582 -16.07 -37.90 -52.83
CA MET A 582 -14.81 -38.47 -53.30
C MET A 582 -14.76 -40.00 -53.19
N SER A 583 -15.41 -40.59 -52.18
CA SER A 583 -15.51 -42.05 -52.01
C SER A 583 -16.71 -42.45 -51.13
N ILE A 584 -17.13 -43.72 -51.19
CA ILE A 584 -18.15 -44.31 -50.28
C ILE A 584 -17.68 -45.65 -49.74
N GLU A 585 -18.02 -45.96 -48.48
CA GLU A 585 -17.61 -47.20 -47.79
C GLU A 585 -18.77 -47.78 -46.95
N VAL A 586 -18.92 -49.11 -46.94
CA VAL A 586 -19.81 -49.79 -45.99
C VAL A 586 -19.12 -49.83 -44.63
N THR A 587 -19.53 -48.96 -43.72
CA THR A 587 -18.99 -48.89 -42.36
C THR A 587 -19.73 -49.79 -41.39
N ASN A 588 -21.00 -50.12 -41.68
CA ASN A 588 -21.71 -51.20 -41.02
C ASN A 588 -22.51 -52.03 -42.05
N PRO A 589 -22.28 -53.35 -42.16
CA PRO A 589 -23.12 -54.21 -43.00
C PRO A 589 -24.55 -54.31 -42.45
N PRO A 590 -25.54 -54.79 -43.23
CA PRO A 590 -26.90 -54.97 -42.73
C PRO A 590 -26.93 -55.96 -41.56
N ASP A 591 -27.86 -55.77 -40.63
CA ASP A 591 -28.02 -56.62 -39.45
C ASP A 591 -28.31 -58.07 -39.85
N LYS A 592 -29.02 -58.24 -40.97
CA LYS A 592 -29.31 -59.55 -41.56
C LYS A 592 -28.31 -59.86 -42.66
N THR A 593 -27.44 -60.83 -42.39
CA THR A 593 -26.45 -61.34 -43.35
C THR A 593 -26.73 -62.78 -43.78
N THR A 594 -27.83 -63.37 -43.31
CA THR A 594 -28.29 -64.71 -43.72
C THR A 594 -29.79 -64.68 -43.99
N TYR A 595 -30.18 -65.18 -45.14
CA TYR A 595 -31.56 -65.21 -45.65
C TYR A 595 -31.98 -66.65 -45.90
N TYR A 596 -33.27 -66.91 -46.02
CA TYR A 596 -33.78 -68.19 -46.48
C TYR A 596 -34.07 -68.18 -47.97
N VAL A 597 -34.09 -69.37 -48.60
CA VAL A 597 -34.41 -69.48 -50.04
C VAL A 597 -35.77 -68.83 -50.34
N GLY A 598 -35.76 -67.82 -51.22
CA GLY A 598 -36.93 -67.03 -51.65
C GLY A 598 -37.21 -65.76 -50.84
N GLU A 599 -36.37 -65.41 -49.87
CA GLU A 599 -36.55 -64.23 -49.00
C GLU A 599 -36.03 -62.94 -49.63
N GLU A 600 -36.68 -61.80 -49.38
CA GLU A 600 -36.29 -60.48 -49.89
C GLU A 600 -35.14 -59.87 -49.07
N LEU A 601 -34.35 -58.98 -49.70
CA LEU A 601 -33.20 -58.34 -49.06
C LEU A 601 -33.68 -57.36 -47.98
N ASP A 602 -33.08 -57.43 -46.81
CA ASP A 602 -33.32 -56.50 -45.70
C ASP A 602 -32.10 -55.60 -45.53
N LEU A 603 -32.31 -54.28 -45.70
CA LEU A 603 -31.26 -53.26 -45.58
C LEU A 603 -31.16 -52.68 -44.16
N ALA A 604 -31.99 -53.14 -43.20
CA ALA A 604 -31.92 -52.68 -41.82
C ALA A 604 -30.52 -52.92 -41.24
N GLY A 605 -29.98 -51.88 -40.59
CA GLY A 605 -28.63 -51.88 -40.02
C GLY A 605 -27.52 -51.49 -40.99
N LEU A 606 -27.76 -51.45 -42.32
CA LEU A 606 -26.75 -51.05 -43.28
C LEU A 606 -26.40 -49.56 -43.10
N VAL A 607 -25.12 -49.26 -42.85
CA VAL A 607 -24.58 -47.91 -42.81
C VAL A 607 -23.49 -47.79 -43.85
N VAL A 608 -23.68 -46.85 -44.77
CA VAL A 608 -22.69 -46.48 -45.78
C VAL A 608 -22.30 -45.03 -45.53
N THR A 609 -21.01 -44.74 -45.47
CA THR A 609 -20.50 -43.39 -45.28
C THR A 609 -19.82 -42.91 -46.55
N GLY A 610 -20.13 -41.69 -46.98
CA GLY A 610 -19.42 -40.98 -48.04
C GLY A 610 -18.39 -40.02 -47.46
N THR A 611 -17.20 -39.97 -48.07
CA THR A 611 -16.19 -38.93 -47.80
C THR A 611 -16.28 -37.86 -48.88
N LEU A 612 -16.43 -36.60 -48.46
CA LEU A 612 -16.56 -35.42 -49.31
C LEU A 612 -15.19 -34.80 -49.63
N SER A 613 -15.14 -33.85 -50.57
CA SER A 613 -13.93 -33.17 -51.04
C SER A 613 -13.30 -32.21 -50.01
N ASP A 614 -14.03 -31.89 -48.95
CA ASP A 614 -13.57 -31.14 -47.77
C ASP A 614 -13.10 -32.08 -46.64
N ASP A 615 -12.85 -33.36 -46.96
CA ASP A 615 -12.48 -34.45 -46.06
C ASP A 615 -13.51 -34.80 -44.96
N SER A 616 -14.68 -34.17 -44.97
CA SER A 616 -15.79 -34.51 -44.07
C SER A 616 -16.45 -35.84 -44.47
N THR A 617 -17.06 -36.53 -43.49
CA THR A 617 -17.77 -37.80 -43.73
C THR A 617 -19.24 -37.68 -43.38
N VAL A 618 -20.12 -38.17 -44.25
CA VAL A 618 -21.57 -38.16 -44.05
C VAL A 618 -22.15 -39.57 -44.22
N VAL A 619 -23.15 -39.92 -43.41
CA VAL A 619 -23.89 -41.17 -43.57
C VAL A 619 -24.88 -41.02 -44.72
N LEU A 620 -24.82 -41.94 -45.69
CA LEU A 620 -25.67 -41.95 -46.88
C LEU A 620 -26.95 -42.72 -46.61
N GLU A 621 -28.08 -42.17 -47.08
CA GLU A 621 -29.34 -42.89 -47.11
C GLU A 621 -29.34 -43.88 -48.28
N ILE A 622 -29.37 -45.18 -47.98
CA ILE A 622 -29.31 -46.26 -48.96
C ILE A 622 -30.69 -46.89 -49.12
N THR A 623 -31.18 -46.93 -50.36
CA THR A 623 -32.43 -47.60 -50.73
C THR A 623 -32.17 -48.79 -51.63
N GLU A 624 -33.17 -49.65 -51.87
CA GLU A 624 -33.04 -50.78 -52.80
C GLU A 624 -32.59 -50.35 -54.21
N ALA A 625 -32.92 -49.14 -54.66
CA ALA A 625 -32.49 -48.62 -55.96
C ALA A 625 -30.96 -48.44 -56.06
N ASN A 626 -30.28 -48.34 -54.91
CA ASN A 626 -28.82 -48.25 -54.82
C ASN A 626 -28.15 -49.63 -54.80
N ILE A 627 -28.91 -50.72 -54.72
CA ILE A 627 -28.40 -52.06 -54.46
C ILE A 627 -28.47 -52.94 -55.72
N SER A 628 -27.43 -53.73 -55.94
CA SER A 628 -27.41 -54.77 -56.99
C SER A 628 -26.62 -56.01 -56.55
N GLY A 629 -26.94 -57.18 -57.10
CA GLY A 629 -26.17 -58.43 -56.89
C GLY A 629 -26.75 -59.43 -55.86
N PHE A 630 -27.86 -59.10 -55.18
CA PHE A 630 -28.57 -60.05 -54.31
C PHE A 630 -29.50 -60.99 -55.09
N ASP A 631 -29.43 -62.31 -54.83
CA ASP A 631 -30.29 -63.36 -55.40
C ASP A 631 -30.51 -64.48 -54.37
N SER A 632 -31.72 -64.60 -53.85
CA SER A 632 -32.11 -65.58 -52.84
C SER A 632 -32.80 -66.83 -53.40
N SER A 633 -32.81 -67.03 -54.73
CA SER A 633 -33.55 -68.12 -55.37
C SER A 633 -33.03 -69.53 -55.04
N ALA A 634 -31.81 -69.66 -54.50
CA ALA A 634 -31.23 -70.91 -54.04
C ALA A 634 -30.23 -70.68 -52.89
N ALA A 635 -29.92 -71.73 -52.13
CA ALA A 635 -28.94 -71.66 -51.06
C ALA A 635 -27.54 -71.31 -51.61
N ALA A 636 -26.91 -70.28 -51.04
CA ALA A 636 -25.64 -69.72 -51.50
C ALA A 636 -24.89 -69.13 -50.29
N THR A 637 -23.57 -69.25 -50.24
CA THR A 637 -22.75 -68.71 -49.14
C THR A 637 -21.79 -67.66 -49.69
N GLY A 638 -21.74 -66.48 -49.07
CA GLY A 638 -20.85 -65.38 -49.41
C GLY A 638 -21.23 -64.62 -50.68
N GLN A 639 -22.52 -64.46 -50.98
CA GLN A 639 -22.98 -63.68 -52.12
C GLN A 639 -22.64 -62.19 -51.94
N VAL A 640 -21.95 -61.59 -52.92
CA VAL A 640 -21.53 -60.18 -52.89
C VAL A 640 -22.66 -59.28 -53.38
N VAL A 641 -23.01 -58.28 -52.58
CA VAL A 641 -24.03 -57.26 -52.85
C VAL A 641 -23.34 -55.89 -52.96
N THR A 642 -23.64 -55.14 -54.02
CA THR A 642 -23.00 -53.86 -54.37
C THR A 642 -23.94 -52.68 -54.11
N VAL A 643 -23.44 -51.66 -53.42
CA VAL A 643 -24.09 -50.36 -53.18
C VAL A 643 -23.51 -49.33 -54.15
N THR A 644 -24.37 -48.54 -54.80
CA THR A 644 -23.98 -47.45 -55.72
C THR A 644 -24.69 -46.14 -55.37
N CYS A 645 -23.93 -45.07 -55.14
CA CYS A 645 -24.42 -43.71 -54.93
C CYS A 645 -23.66 -42.74 -55.83
N GLU A 646 -24.40 -41.96 -56.64
CA GLU A 646 -23.84 -40.96 -57.57
C GLU A 646 -22.71 -41.44 -58.48
N GLY A 647 -22.69 -42.75 -58.79
CA GLY A 647 -21.68 -43.37 -59.66
C GLY A 647 -20.45 -43.93 -58.93
N ILE A 648 -20.36 -43.79 -57.61
CA ILE A 648 -19.34 -44.40 -56.75
C ILE A 648 -19.91 -45.65 -56.08
N THR A 649 -19.10 -46.72 -55.92
CA THR A 649 -19.58 -48.05 -55.48
C THR A 649 -18.81 -48.62 -54.29
N THR A 650 -19.48 -49.38 -53.43
CA THR A 650 -18.90 -50.22 -52.36
C THR A 650 -19.68 -51.53 -52.22
N THR A 651 -19.20 -52.52 -51.45
CA THR A 651 -19.79 -53.88 -51.43
C THR A 651 -19.82 -54.53 -50.04
N PHE A 652 -20.78 -55.43 -49.79
CA PHE A 652 -20.85 -56.33 -48.62
C PHE A 652 -21.29 -57.76 -49.02
N THR A 653 -21.35 -58.72 -48.08
CA THR A 653 -21.67 -60.14 -48.39
C THR A 653 -22.80 -60.74 -47.53
N VAL A 654 -23.58 -61.66 -48.10
CA VAL A 654 -24.70 -62.36 -47.42
C VAL A 654 -24.80 -63.87 -47.78
N ASP A 655 -25.50 -64.66 -46.96
CA ASP A 655 -25.73 -66.11 -47.09
C ASP A 655 -27.24 -66.44 -47.30
N ILE A 656 -27.58 -67.58 -47.96
CA ILE A 656 -28.94 -68.09 -48.17
C ILE A 656 -29.07 -69.56 -47.69
N VAL A 657 -30.03 -69.90 -46.81
CA VAL A 657 -30.24 -71.21 -46.11
C VAL A 657 -31.72 -71.71 -46.13
N ILE A 658 -32.09 -72.83 -45.46
CA ILE A 658 -33.44 -73.48 -45.53
C ILE A 658 -34.18 -73.53 -44.15
N VAL A 659 -35.52 -73.43 -44.11
CA VAL A 659 -36.38 -73.07 -42.93
C VAL A 659 -36.84 -74.27 -42.02
N PRO A 660 -36.87 -74.14 -40.65
CA PRO A 660 -37.50 -75.08 -39.69
C PRO A 660 -38.94 -74.69 -39.17
N ALA A 661 -39.67 -75.59 -38.46
CA ALA A 661 -41.12 -75.49 -38.12
C ALA A 661 -41.52 -74.63 -36.89
N ALA A 662 -42.76 -74.08 -36.87
CA ALA A 662 -43.29 -73.12 -35.87
C ALA A 662 -44.58 -73.53 -35.13
N TYR A 663 -44.77 -73.00 -33.91
CA TYR A 663 -45.88 -73.19 -32.96
C TYR A 663 -46.43 -71.84 -32.45
N THR A 664 -47.65 -71.79 -31.91
CA THR A 664 -48.34 -70.51 -31.60
C THR A 664 -48.35 -70.15 -30.10
N VAL A 665 -48.15 -68.86 -29.78
CA VAL A 665 -48.24 -68.28 -28.42
C VAL A 665 -49.45 -67.35 -28.32
N THR A 666 -50.31 -67.60 -27.33
CA THR A 666 -51.56 -66.84 -27.09
C THR A 666 -51.58 -66.23 -25.68
N TYR A 667 -52.07 -64.99 -25.52
CA TYR A 667 -52.21 -64.32 -24.21
C TYR A 667 -53.67 -64.22 -23.78
N ASN A 668 -53.96 -64.50 -22.51
CA ASN A 668 -55.32 -64.50 -21.96
C ASN A 668 -55.42 -63.55 -20.75
N ALA A 669 -56.35 -62.59 -20.82
CA ALA A 669 -56.55 -61.56 -19.79
C ALA A 669 -57.06 -62.09 -18.44
N ASN A 670 -57.51 -63.35 -18.38
CA ASN A 670 -57.79 -64.10 -17.15
C ASN A 670 -58.56 -63.29 -16.08
N GLY A 671 -59.75 -62.82 -16.45
CA GLY A 671 -60.64 -62.04 -15.59
C GLY A 671 -60.50 -60.52 -15.71
N GLY A 672 -59.40 -59.99 -16.28
CA GLY A 672 -59.29 -58.58 -16.68
C GLY A 672 -59.99 -58.30 -18.02
N THR A 673 -60.18 -57.01 -18.34
CA THR A 673 -60.72 -56.53 -19.62
C THR A 673 -59.64 -55.84 -20.46
N GLY A 674 -59.97 -55.29 -21.64
CA GLY A 674 -58.98 -54.66 -22.53
C GLY A 674 -58.52 -55.61 -23.65
N THR A 675 -57.48 -55.21 -24.39
CA THR A 675 -57.01 -55.96 -25.56
C THR A 675 -55.79 -56.79 -25.18
N ALA A 676 -55.92 -58.11 -25.21
CA ALA A 676 -54.78 -59.00 -24.96
C ALA A 676 -53.71 -58.83 -26.07
N PRO A 677 -52.42 -59.02 -25.76
CA PRO A 677 -51.36 -59.03 -26.76
C PRO A 677 -51.69 -59.99 -27.91
N ALA A 678 -51.32 -59.59 -29.13
CA ALA A 678 -51.61 -60.36 -30.33
C ALA A 678 -50.96 -61.75 -30.29
N GLU A 679 -51.69 -62.74 -30.79
CA GLU A 679 -51.19 -64.10 -30.96
C GLU A 679 -50.03 -64.11 -31.97
N SER A 680 -48.97 -64.88 -31.69
CA SER A 680 -47.76 -64.92 -32.53
C SER A 680 -47.23 -66.34 -32.70
N GLU A 681 -46.68 -66.67 -33.87
CA GLU A 681 -45.99 -67.94 -34.10
C GLU A 681 -44.49 -67.83 -33.79
N LYS A 682 -43.94 -68.88 -33.19
CA LYS A 682 -42.56 -69.00 -32.74
C LYS A 682 -42.01 -70.36 -33.13
N THR A 683 -40.79 -70.36 -33.67
CA THR A 683 -40.12 -71.61 -34.07
C THR A 683 -39.72 -72.44 -32.86
N GLN A 684 -39.71 -73.77 -33.01
CA GLN A 684 -39.40 -74.66 -31.89
C GLN A 684 -38.02 -74.32 -31.28
N GLY A 685 -37.97 -74.07 -29.97
CA GLY A 685 -36.74 -73.68 -29.26
C GLY A 685 -36.37 -72.20 -29.38
N GLU A 686 -37.11 -71.39 -30.16
CA GLU A 686 -36.96 -69.94 -30.19
C GLU A 686 -37.31 -69.34 -28.83
N THR A 687 -36.44 -68.49 -28.31
CA THR A 687 -36.72 -67.72 -27.09
C THR A 687 -37.37 -66.39 -27.45
N PHE A 688 -38.52 -66.09 -26.85
CA PHE A 688 -39.21 -64.80 -26.99
C PHE A 688 -39.48 -64.20 -25.62
N THR A 689 -39.72 -62.90 -25.53
CA THR A 689 -40.03 -62.24 -24.26
C THR A 689 -41.53 -62.24 -23.99
N ALA A 690 -41.94 -62.56 -22.77
CA ALA A 690 -43.33 -62.42 -22.34
C ALA A 690 -43.79 -60.95 -22.50
N ALA A 691 -44.92 -60.74 -23.17
CA ALA A 691 -45.39 -59.41 -23.55
C ALA A 691 -45.76 -58.52 -22.35
N SER A 692 -45.82 -57.20 -22.56
CA SER A 692 -46.39 -56.30 -21.56
C SER A 692 -47.90 -56.51 -21.41
N ALA A 693 -48.42 -56.29 -20.20
CA ALA A 693 -49.84 -56.34 -19.89
C ALA A 693 -50.50 -54.95 -19.85
N ASP A 694 -49.81 -53.89 -20.26
CA ASP A 694 -50.28 -52.49 -20.18
C ASP A 694 -51.60 -52.23 -20.91
N SER A 695 -51.91 -53.01 -21.95
CA SER A 695 -53.16 -52.92 -22.72
C SER A 695 -54.33 -53.67 -22.07
N LEU A 696 -54.08 -54.41 -20.99
CA LEU A 696 -55.11 -55.05 -20.19
C LEU A 696 -55.53 -54.15 -19.03
N THR A 697 -56.84 -54.03 -18.84
CA THR A 697 -57.44 -53.37 -17.69
C THR A 697 -57.66 -54.42 -16.60
N PRO A 698 -57.01 -54.29 -15.43
CA PRO A 698 -57.23 -55.20 -14.31
C PRO A 698 -58.68 -55.17 -13.81
N PRO A 699 -59.13 -56.26 -13.16
CA PRO A 699 -60.33 -56.23 -12.32
C PRO A 699 -60.23 -55.14 -11.24
N GLU A 700 -61.37 -54.60 -10.82
CA GLU A 700 -61.45 -53.49 -9.85
C GLU A 700 -60.57 -53.71 -8.59
N ASN A 701 -59.77 -52.69 -8.24
CA ASN A 701 -58.80 -52.66 -7.13
C ASN A 701 -57.57 -53.59 -7.24
N LYS A 702 -57.27 -54.13 -8.43
CA LYS A 702 -56.07 -54.94 -8.68
C LYS A 702 -55.14 -54.33 -9.74
N GLN A 703 -53.84 -54.66 -9.69
CA GLN A 703 -52.83 -54.46 -10.71
C GLN A 703 -52.36 -55.81 -11.24
N PHE A 704 -51.79 -55.80 -12.44
CA PHE A 704 -51.17 -56.97 -13.02
C PHE A 704 -49.93 -57.37 -12.21
N LYS A 705 -49.84 -58.65 -11.84
CA LYS A 705 -48.72 -59.24 -11.10
C LYS A 705 -47.72 -59.89 -12.05
N GLU A 706 -48.18 -60.83 -12.87
CA GLU A 706 -47.34 -61.65 -13.76
C GLU A 706 -48.20 -62.41 -14.79
N TRP A 707 -47.56 -62.89 -15.86
CA TRP A 707 -48.14 -63.91 -16.75
C TRP A 707 -47.87 -65.29 -16.18
N ASN A 708 -48.80 -66.21 -16.34
CA ASN A 708 -48.63 -67.57 -15.84
C ASN A 708 -49.13 -68.59 -16.86
N THR A 709 -48.45 -69.73 -16.97
CA THR A 709 -48.86 -70.83 -17.87
C THR A 709 -50.17 -71.52 -17.44
N LYS A 710 -50.73 -71.17 -16.27
CA LYS A 710 -52.05 -71.57 -15.79
C LYS A 710 -52.85 -70.37 -15.28
N ASP A 711 -54.17 -70.43 -15.43
CA ASP A 711 -55.13 -69.39 -15.05
C ASP A 711 -55.28 -69.19 -13.52
N ASP A 712 -54.99 -70.20 -12.72
CA ASP A 712 -55.03 -70.13 -11.25
C ASP A 712 -53.73 -69.60 -10.60
N GLY A 713 -52.71 -69.29 -11.41
CA GLY A 713 -51.40 -68.81 -10.93
C GLY A 713 -50.46 -69.88 -10.39
N THR A 714 -50.78 -71.17 -10.53
CA THR A 714 -49.94 -72.28 -10.04
C THR A 714 -48.93 -72.82 -11.06
N GLY A 715 -48.98 -72.34 -12.31
CA GLY A 715 -48.02 -72.69 -13.35
C GLY A 715 -46.72 -71.88 -13.24
N THR A 716 -45.85 -72.01 -14.25
CA THR A 716 -44.63 -71.20 -14.35
C THR A 716 -45.00 -69.74 -14.59
N ALA A 717 -44.49 -68.87 -13.72
CA ALA A 717 -44.67 -67.43 -13.77
C ALA A 717 -43.61 -66.73 -14.63
N TYR A 718 -44.05 -65.77 -15.43
CA TYR A 718 -43.23 -64.93 -16.27
C TYR A 718 -43.62 -63.46 -16.07
N MET A 719 -42.68 -62.66 -15.59
CA MET A 719 -42.84 -61.19 -15.55
C MET A 719 -42.80 -60.64 -16.99
N PRO A 720 -43.47 -59.51 -17.28
CA PRO A 720 -43.31 -58.82 -18.56
C PRO A 720 -41.82 -58.60 -18.88
N GLY A 721 -41.40 -58.95 -20.09
CA GLY A 721 -40.01 -58.92 -20.55
C GLY A 721 -39.17 -60.16 -20.22
N ALA A 722 -39.66 -61.11 -19.42
CA ALA A 722 -38.92 -62.34 -19.12
C ALA A 722 -38.80 -63.24 -20.36
N SER A 723 -37.64 -63.90 -20.54
CA SER A 723 -37.41 -64.81 -21.66
C SER A 723 -38.14 -66.13 -21.48
N VAL A 724 -38.90 -66.54 -22.51
CA VAL A 724 -39.69 -67.76 -22.61
C VAL A 724 -39.17 -68.56 -23.81
N THR A 725 -38.76 -69.80 -23.60
CA THR A 725 -38.37 -70.71 -24.69
C THR A 725 -39.59 -71.42 -25.23
N MET A 726 -39.80 -71.37 -26.55
CA MET A 726 -40.96 -71.98 -27.20
C MET A 726 -40.88 -73.52 -27.13
N PRO A 727 -41.85 -74.19 -26.49
CA PRO A 727 -41.90 -75.65 -26.42
C PRO A 727 -42.35 -76.26 -27.76
N GLU A 728 -42.35 -77.59 -27.85
CA GLU A 728 -42.86 -78.37 -29.00
C GLU A 728 -44.40 -78.36 -29.13
N GLU A 729 -45.05 -77.29 -28.70
CA GLU A 729 -46.51 -77.15 -28.68
C GLU A 729 -46.93 -75.69 -28.52
N ASN A 730 -48.22 -75.41 -28.77
CA ASN A 730 -48.77 -74.06 -28.57
C ASN A 730 -48.83 -73.70 -27.08
N LEU A 731 -48.48 -72.46 -26.76
CA LEU A 731 -48.35 -71.97 -25.38
C LEU A 731 -49.38 -70.87 -25.10
N THR A 732 -50.13 -70.98 -24.00
CA THR A 732 -51.03 -69.91 -23.53
C THR A 732 -50.55 -69.32 -22.20
N LEU A 733 -50.49 -67.99 -22.11
CA LEU A 733 -50.10 -67.25 -20.91
C LEU A 733 -51.28 -66.44 -20.34
N TYR A 734 -51.62 -66.69 -19.09
CA TYR A 734 -52.76 -66.11 -18.35
C TYR A 734 -52.31 -64.99 -17.40
N ALA A 735 -53.00 -63.85 -17.39
CA ALA A 735 -52.70 -62.74 -16.49
C ALA A 735 -53.05 -63.06 -15.03
N ILE A 736 -52.19 -62.74 -14.07
CA ILE A 736 -52.46 -62.85 -12.63
C ILE A 736 -52.55 -61.46 -12.02
N TRP A 737 -53.54 -61.21 -11.17
CA TRP A 737 -53.85 -59.88 -10.62
C TRP A 737 -53.67 -59.81 -9.09
N GLU A 738 -53.00 -58.79 -8.56
CA GLU A 738 -52.79 -58.49 -7.13
C GLU A 738 -53.30 -57.09 -6.75
N ASP A 739 -53.49 -56.72 -5.48
CA ASP A 739 -54.13 -55.44 -5.13
C ASP A 739 -53.19 -54.21 -5.34
N ILE A 740 -53.71 -53.05 -5.80
CA ILE A 740 -52.89 -51.83 -6.07
C ILE A 740 -52.60 -51.00 -4.79
N PRO A 741 -51.33 -50.64 -4.49
CA PRO A 741 -50.96 -49.55 -3.58
C PRO A 741 -50.77 -48.21 -4.32
N ASN A 742 -51.35 -47.10 -3.84
CA ASN A 742 -51.34 -45.77 -4.49
C ASN A 742 -50.26 -44.83 -3.91
N VAL A 743 -49.35 -44.25 -4.72
CA VAL A 743 -48.34 -43.26 -4.28
C VAL A 743 -48.34 -42.01 -5.19
N PRO A 744 -48.59 -40.78 -4.68
CA PRO A 744 -48.58 -39.54 -5.48
C PRO A 744 -47.18 -38.89 -5.65
N SER A 745 -46.99 -38.01 -6.67
CA SER A 745 -45.72 -37.31 -7.03
C SER A 745 -45.22 -36.33 -5.95
N ASP A 746 -43.90 -36.24 -5.74
CA ASP A 746 -43.24 -35.37 -4.76
C ASP A 746 -42.55 -34.11 -5.36
N ASN A 747 -42.74 -33.83 -6.67
CA ASN A 747 -42.09 -32.71 -7.35
C ASN A 747 -42.74 -31.34 -7.04
N ALA A 748 -42.08 -30.54 -6.20
CA ALA A 748 -42.52 -29.19 -5.80
C ALA A 748 -41.72 -28.04 -6.46
N ASN A 749 -41.13 -28.21 -7.65
CA ASN A 749 -40.31 -27.18 -8.29
C ASN A 749 -41.12 -26.19 -9.15
N LEU A 750 -40.58 -24.98 -9.36
CA LEU A 750 -40.97 -24.06 -10.44
C LEU A 750 -40.11 -24.30 -11.70
N SER A 751 -40.72 -24.23 -12.88
CA SER A 751 -40.06 -24.21 -14.19
C SER A 751 -39.85 -22.78 -14.71
N GLY A 752 -40.50 -21.77 -14.11
CA GLY A 752 -40.31 -20.36 -14.43
C GLY A 752 -40.84 -19.41 -13.36
N LEU A 753 -40.22 -18.24 -13.22
CA LEU A 753 -40.65 -17.16 -12.34
C LEU A 753 -40.40 -15.80 -13.00
N ALA A 754 -41.46 -15.03 -13.21
CA ALA A 754 -41.37 -13.72 -13.85
C ALA A 754 -42.01 -12.61 -13.00
N LEU A 755 -41.47 -11.39 -13.15
CA LEU A 755 -41.93 -10.15 -12.51
C LEU A 755 -42.34 -9.13 -13.58
N SER A 756 -43.39 -8.34 -13.32
CA SER A 756 -43.82 -7.29 -14.27
C SER A 756 -42.99 -6.01 -14.24
N ALA A 757 -42.15 -5.81 -13.22
CA ALA A 757 -41.28 -4.65 -13.08
C ALA A 757 -40.10 -4.97 -12.15
N GLY A 758 -38.87 -4.66 -12.57
CA GLY A 758 -37.64 -5.08 -11.88
C GLY A 758 -37.15 -6.45 -12.35
N THR A 759 -35.84 -6.66 -12.26
CA THR A 759 -35.17 -7.90 -12.67
C THR A 759 -34.90 -8.76 -11.44
N LEU A 760 -35.15 -10.07 -11.53
CA LEU A 760 -34.77 -11.00 -10.46
C LEU A 760 -33.23 -11.07 -10.36
N SER A 761 -32.72 -10.92 -9.15
CA SER A 761 -31.32 -11.10 -8.81
C SER A 761 -31.19 -12.16 -7.70
N PRO A 762 -30.53 -13.31 -7.96
CA PRO A 762 -29.98 -13.74 -9.26
C PRO A 762 -31.08 -14.06 -10.30
N ALA A 763 -30.72 -14.27 -11.58
CA ALA A 763 -31.66 -14.72 -12.61
C ALA A 763 -32.30 -16.08 -12.21
N PHE A 764 -33.53 -16.34 -12.66
CA PHE A 764 -34.29 -17.51 -12.20
C PHE A 764 -33.57 -18.84 -12.45
N ASN A 765 -33.43 -19.63 -11.40
CA ASN A 765 -32.93 -21.00 -11.44
C ASN A 765 -33.75 -21.86 -10.47
N GLN A 766 -34.27 -23.01 -10.91
CA GLN A 766 -35.15 -23.86 -10.11
C GLN A 766 -34.56 -24.30 -8.74
N ASN A 767 -33.23 -24.28 -8.60
CA ASN A 767 -32.50 -24.64 -7.38
C ASN A 767 -32.28 -23.46 -6.42
N VAL A 768 -32.50 -22.21 -6.86
CA VAL A 768 -32.41 -21.00 -6.03
C VAL A 768 -33.78 -20.66 -5.47
N ILE A 769 -33.88 -20.48 -4.15
CA ILE A 769 -35.14 -20.25 -3.43
C ILE A 769 -35.28 -18.82 -2.88
N THR A 770 -34.26 -17.97 -3.03
CA THR A 770 -34.29 -16.57 -2.58
C THR A 770 -33.86 -15.65 -3.71
N TYR A 771 -34.67 -14.64 -3.97
CA TYR A 771 -34.46 -13.64 -5.02
C TYR A 771 -34.65 -12.24 -4.46
N SER A 772 -34.01 -11.27 -5.09
CA SER A 772 -34.24 -9.84 -4.86
C SER A 772 -34.63 -9.15 -6.16
N ALA A 773 -35.36 -8.03 -6.05
CA ALA A 773 -35.65 -7.15 -7.18
C ALA A 773 -35.86 -5.72 -6.68
N SER A 774 -35.61 -4.72 -7.53
CA SER A 774 -35.86 -3.30 -7.23
C SER A 774 -37.01 -2.75 -8.06
N ALA A 775 -37.89 -1.98 -7.44
CA ALA A 775 -39.03 -1.32 -8.08
C ALA A 775 -38.97 0.20 -7.88
N GLY A 776 -39.22 0.97 -8.95
CA GLY A 776 -39.26 2.42 -8.90
C GLY A 776 -40.36 2.95 -7.97
N SER A 777 -40.22 4.19 -7.49
CA SER A 777 -41.12 4.76 -6.48
C SER A 777 -42.58 4.91 -6.92
N SER A 778 -42.84 4.96 -8.23
CA SER A 778 -44.18 4.95 -8.83
C SER A 778 -44.84 3.57 -8.90
N VAL A 779 -44.10 2.48 -8.68
CA VAL A 779 -44.60 1.10 -8.81
C VAL A 779 -45.25 0.64 -7.50
N SER A 780 -46.55 0.87 -7.34
CA SER A 780 -47.31 0.52 -6.12
C SER A 780 -47.77 -0.94 -6.03
N SER A 781 -47.53 -1.73 -7.07
CA SER A 781 -47.80 -3.16 -7.11
C SER A 781 -46.99 -3.83 -8.22
N ILE A 782 -46.65 -5.10 -8.05
CA ILE A 782 -45.94 -5.92 -9.02
C ILE A 782 -46.74 -7.19 -9.31
N ASN A 783 -46.78 -7.65 -10.56
CA ASN A 783 -47.35 -8.94 -10.89
C ASN A 783 -46.25 -10.02 -10.83
N VAL A 784 -46.52 -11.09 -10.09
CA VAL A 784 -45.64 -12.26 -9.96
C VAL A 784 -46.29 -13.45 -10.68
N THR A 785 -45.54 -14.06 -11.59
CA THR A 785 -46.03 -15.17 -12.43
C THR A 785 -45.17 -16.42 -12.19
N PRO A 786 -45.58 -17.34 -11.29
CA PRO A 786 -44.94 -18.64 -11.14
C PRO A 786 -45.43 -19.64 -12.19
N THR A 787 -44.51 -20.44 -12.73
CA THR A 787 -44.83 -21.59 -13.60
C THR A 787 -44.35 -22.86 -12.92
N LEU A 788 -45.25 -23.80 -12.65
CA LEU A 788 -44.98 -25.07 -11.99
C LEU A 788 -44.21 -26.02 -12.92
N ALA A 789 -43.30 -26.81 -12.35
CA ALA A 789 -42.61 -27.88 -13.08
C ALA A 789 -43.47 -29.15 -13.23
N ASP A 790 -44.28 -29.48 -12.22
CA ASP A 790 -45.28 -30.55 -12.26
C ASP A 790 -46.68 -29.94 -12.49
N SER A 791 -47.41 -30.45 -13.49
CA SER A 791 -48.74 -29.95 -13.85
C SER A 791 -49.82 -30.25 -12.80
N LYS A 792 -49.54 -31.16 -11.86
CA LYS A 792 -50.43 -31.52 -10.74
C LYS A 792 -50.04 -30.88 -9.41
N ALA A 793 -48.91 -30.18 -9.34
CA ALA A 793 -48.57 -29.37 -8.17
C ALA A 793 -49.50 -28.15 -8.05
N THR A 794 -49.52 -27.52 -6.88
CA THR A 794 -50.24 -26.26 -6.63
C THR A 794 -49.26 -25.18 -6.17
N VAL A 795 -49.48 -23.91 -6.52
CA VAL A 795 -48.68 -22.78 -6.01
C VAL A 795 -49.56 -21.72 -5.36
N THR A 796 -49.11 -21.21 -4.22
CA THR A 796 -49.66 -19.98 -3.63
C THR A 796 -48.68 -18.83 -3.78
N VAL A 797 -49.17 -17.60 -4.00
CA VAL A 797 -48.38 -16.36 -3.92
C VAL A 797 -48.94 -15.52 -2.76
N ASN A 798 -48.11 -15.24 -1.76
CA ASN A 798 -48.52 -14.66 -0.47
C ASN A 798 -49.74 -15.36 0.14
N GLY A 799 -49.73 -16.71 0.11
CA GLY A 799 -50.78 -17.55 0.68
C GLY A 799 -52.09 -17.59 -0.12
N THR A 800 -52.16 -16.98 -1.30
CA THR A 800 -53.33 -17.10 -2.21
C THR A 800 -53.02 -18.04 -3.37
N ASP A 801 -53.91 -18.98 -3.70
CA ASP A 801 -53.73 -19.89 -4.83
C ASP A 801 -53.60 -19.14 -6.16
N VAL A 802 -52.63 -19.57 -6.98
CA VAL A 802 -52.36 -19.05 -8.31
C VAL A 802 -52.22 -20.23 -9.27
N ALA A 803 -52.89 -20.16 -10.42
CA ALA A 803 -52.70 -21.16 -11.47
C ALA A 803 -51.31 -21.03 -12.10
N SER A 804 -50.67 -22.17 -12.42
CA SER A 804 -49.37 -22.18 -13.12
C SER A 804 -49.38 -21.28 -14.36
N GLY A 805 -48.36 -20.43 -14.50
CA GLY A 805 -48.21 -19.46 -15.59
C GLY A 805 -49.12 -18.23 -15.49
N SER A 806 -49.92 -18.09 -14.42
CA SER A 806 -50.83 -16.95 -14.24
C SER A 806 -50.21 -15.87 -13.35
N ALA A 807 -50.35 -14.61 -13.77
CA ALA A 807 -49.85 -13.45 -13.04
C ALA A 807 -50.73 -13.10 -11.83
N ARG A 808 -50.11 -12.87 -10.66
CA ARG A 808 -50.78 -12.38 -9.45
C ARG A 808 -50.21 -11.03 -9.03
N SER A 809 -51.08 -10.02 -8.92
CA SER A 809 -50.70 -8.70 -8.43
C SER A 809 -50.47 -8.71 -6.92
N VAL A 810 -49.34 -8.14 -6.49
CA VAL A 810 -48.95 -7.95 -5.09
C VAL A 810 -48.68 -6.47 -4.87
N SER A 811 -49.38 -5.85 -3.91
CA SER A 811 -49.17 -4.45 -3.55
C SER A 811 -47.83 -4.25 -2.85
N LEU A 812 -47.10 -3.21 -3.24
CA LEU A 812 -45.79 -2.85 -2.70
C LEU A 812 -45.90 -1.62 -1.81
N SER A 813 -45.49 -1.76 -0.55
CA SER A 813 -45.18 -0.65 0.35
C SER A 813 -43.80 -0.08 0.02
N THR A 814 -43.54 1.17 0.38
CA THR A 814 -42.19 1.76 0.28
C THR A 814 -41.21 0.99 1.16
N GLY A 815 -40.01 0.68 0.66
CA GLY A 815 -39.02 -0.20 1.31
C GLY A 815 -39.10 -1.66 0.85
N ASN A 816 -38.57 -2.59 1.65
CA ASN A 816 -38.54 -4.02 1.31
C ASN A 816 -39.94 -4.65 1.43
N ASN A 817 -40.38 -5.33 0.37
CA ASN A 817 -41.60 -6.12 0.32
C ASN A 817 -41.24 -7.58 0.12
N THR A 818 -41.64 -8.45 1.04
CA THR A 818 -41.40 -9.89 0.89
C THR A 818 -42.59 -10.56 0.21
N ILE A 819 -42.32 -11.31 -0.85
CA ILE A 819 -43.31 -12.10 -1.59
C ILE A 819 -42.92 -13.57 -1.48
N THR A 820 -43.79 -14.39 -0.91
CA THR A 820 -43.55 -15.83 -0.73
C THR A 820 -44.37 -16.62 -1.73
N LEU A 821 -43.74 -17.56 -2.42
CA LEU A 821 -44.39 -18.53 -3.29
C LEU A 821 -44.22 -19.93 -2.72
N VAL A 822 -45.30 -20.60 -2.35
CA VAL A 822 -45.24 -21.97 -1.82
C VAL A 822 -45.77 -22.91 -2.89
N VAL A 823 -44.91 -23.76 -3.43
CA VAL A 823 -45.28 -24.85 -4.34
C VAL A 823 -45.45 -26.12 -3.53
N THR A 824 -46.57 -26.83 -3.71
CA THR A 824 -46.87 -28.11 -3.06
C THR A 824 -47.06 -29.17 -4.14
N ALA A 825 -46.33 -30.29 -4.04
CA ALA A 825 -46.41 -31.41 -4.96
C ALA A 825 -47.73 -32.19 -4.83
N GLU A 826 -48.00 -33.10 -5.78
CA GLU A 826 -49.23 -33.93 -5.82
C GLU A 826 -49.43 -34.77 -4.55
N ASN A 827 -48.34 -35.18 -3.88
CA ASN A 827 -48.38 -35.94 -2.62
C ASN A 827 -48.89 -35.14 -1.42
N GLY A 828 -49.08 -33.82 -1.56
CA GLY A 828 -49.58 -32.95 -0.52
C GLY A 828 -48.65 -32.77 0.69
N THR A 829 -47.49 -33.44 0.71
CA THR A 829 -46.51 -33.41 1.81
C THR A 829 -45.22 -32.73 1.43
N THR A 830 -44.82 -32.78 0.16
CA THR A 830 -43.61 -32.12 -0.33
C THR A 830 -43.95 -30.71 -0.79
N SER A 831 -43.35 -29.71 -0.14
CA SER A 831 -43.51 -28.30 -0.50
C SER A 831 -42.17 -27.58 -0.59
N LYS A 832 -42.03 -26.64 -1.53
CA LYS A 832 -40.86 -25.79 -1.70
C LYS A 832 -41.28 -24.33 -1.73
N THR A 833 -40.61 -23.50 -0.93
CA THR A 833 -40.93 -22.08 -0.78
C THR A 833 -39.87 -21.23 -1.49
N TYR A 834 -40.29 -20.39 -2.42
CA TYR A 834 -39.48 -19.38 -3.08
C TYR A 834 -39.81 -18.00 -2.48
N THR A 835 -38.81 -17.20 -2.15
CA THR A 835 -38.97 -15.88 -1.54
C THR A 835 -38.39 -14.81 -2.45
N ILE A 836 -39.16 -13.77 -2.74
CA ILE A 836 -38.72 -12.59 -3.50
C ILE A 836 -38.78 -11.37 -2.59
N THR A 837 -37.65 -10.70 -2.39
CA THR A 837 -37.59 -9.41 -1.69
C THR A 837 -37.56 -8.27 -2.70
N VAL A 838 -38.67 -7.54 -2.83
CA VAL A 838 -38.80 -6.40 -3.74
C VAL A 838 -38.62 -5.09 -2.96
N ASN A 839 -37.52 -4.38 -3.18
CA ASN A 839 -37.31 -3.05 -2.61
C ASN A 839 -37.97 -1.97 -3.48
N ARG A 840 -38.97 -1.26 -2.95
CA ARG A 840 -39.62 -0.13 -3.62
C ARG A 840 -39.06 1.20 -3.13
N ALA A 841 -38.53 2.02 -4.03
CA ALA A 841 -37.98 3.34 -3.70
C ALA A 841 -39.05 4.32 -3.16
N SER A 842 -38.65 5.29 -2.33
CA SER A 842 -39.51 6.40 -1.88
C SER A 842 -39.73 7.44 -2.97
N SER A 843 -40.93 8.03 -3.07
CA SER A 843 -41.22 9.08 -4.06
C SER A 843 -40.53 10.39 -3.69
N THR A 844 -39.65 10.88 -4.56
CA THR A 844 -39.05 12.23 -4.47
C THR A 844 -39.83 13.20 -5.34
N ASN A 845 -40.75 13.98 -4.73
CA ASN A 845 -41.26 15.20 -5.37
C ASN A 845 -40.49 16.39 -4.78
N GLY A 846 -39.78 17.10 -5.66
CA GLY A 846 -38.97 18.27 -5.32
C GLY A 846 -39.78 19.51 -4.98
N GLY A 847 -39.17 20.37 -4.16
CA GLY A 847 -39.66 21.70 -3.84
C GLY A 847 -38.65 22.41 -2.94
N GLY A 848 -37.90 23.35 -3.53
CA GLY A 848 -36.95 24.19 -2.81
C GLY A 848 -37.61 24.94 -1.65
N GLY A 849 -36.89 25.02 -0.54
CA GLY A 849 -37.29 25.74 0.65
C GLY A 849 -36.18 25.64 1.69
N THR A 850 -35.44 26.74 1.82
CA THR A 850 -34.63 27.07 3.00
C THR A 850 -35.37 26.70 4.28
N GLN A 851 -34.80 25.78 5.08
CA GLN A 851 -35.23 25.57 6.46
C GLN A 851 -34.07 25.78 7.41
N THR A 852 -34.10 26.98 7.98
CA THR A 852 -33.69 27.35 9.33
C THR A 852 -33.78 26.19 10.34
N PRO A 853 -32.77 25.97 11.19
CA PRO A 853 -32.74 24.84 12.14
C PRO A 853 -33.72 25.07 13.30
N ALA A 854 -34.47 24.03 13.69
CA ALA A 854 -35.25 24.01 14.93
C ALA A 854 -35.49 22.57 15.42
N PRO A 855 -35.51 22.29 16.74
CA PRO A 855 -34.78 22.90 17.85
C PRO A 855 -33.88 21.89 18.59
N VAL A 856 -33.01 22.42 19.44
CA VAL A 856 -32.20 21.69 20.44
C VAL A 856 -33.12 21.07 21.50
N TYR A 857 -32.96 19.77 21.79
CA TYR A 857 -33.61 19.11 22.92
C TYR A 857 -32.57 18.46 23.84
N ILE A 858 -31.96 19.30 24.69
CA ILE A 858 -31.17 18.85 25.84
C ILE A 858 -32.14 18.72 27.03
N LEU A 859 -32.12 17.57 27.71
CA LEU A 859 -32.89 17.35 28.94
C LEU A 859 -32.28 18.14 30.10
N ALA A 860 -30.97 18.02 30.27
CA ALA A 860 -30.19 18.72 31.29
C ALA A 860 -28.68 18.65 30.99
N VAL A 861 -27.96 19.68 31.45
CA VAL A 861 -26.54 19.59 31.79
C VAL A 861 -26.47 19.43 33.30
N ASP A 862 -25.91 18.34 33.80
CA ASP A 862 -25.82 18.08 35.24
C ASP A 862 -24.69 18.89 35.91
N SER A 863 -24.56 18.75 37.23
CA SER A 863 -23.55 19.45 38.02
C SER A 863 -22.12 18.98 37.73
N SER A 864 -21.94 17.86 37.03
CA SER A 864 -20.64 17.30 36.64
C SER A 864 -20.30 17.62 35.18
N GLY A 865 -21.18 18.35 34.47
CA GLY A 865 -21.00 18.71 33.07
C GLY A 865 -21.52 17.68 32.07
N ASN A 866 -22.19 16.60 32.51
CA ASN A 866 -22.73 15.60 31.57
C ASN A 866 -24.02 16.09 30.92
N ILE A 867 -24.20 15.75 29.65
CA ILE A 867 -25.33 16.15 28.81
C ILE A 867 -26.21 14.93 28.59
N THR A 868 -27.48 15.00 29.01
CA THR A 868 -28.51 14.02 28.61
C THR A 868 -29.36 14.62 27.50
N THR A 869 -29.53 13.88 26.41
CA THR A 869 -30.22 14.35 25.20
C THR A 869 -31.59 13.68 25.00
N ILE A 870 -32.45 14.29 24.19
CA ILE A 870 -33.65 13.64 23.65
C ILE A 870 -33.45 13.40 22.16
N PRO A 871 -33.00 12.21 21.74
CA PRO A 871 -32.82 11.90 20.33
C PRO A 871 -34.13 11.87 19.56
N LYS A 872 -34.09 12.39 18.33
CA LYS A 872 -35.21 12.32 17.39
C LYS A 872 -34.94 11.23 16.35
N LEU A 873 -35.75 10.17 16.38
CA LEU A 873 -35.69 9.10 15.39
C LEU A 873 -36.26 9.57 14.05
N ASN A 874 -35.43 9.56 13.02
CA ASN A 874 -35.88 9.59 11.64
C ASN A 874 -36.30 8.18 11.22
N LYS A 875 -37.62 7.95 11.15
CA LYS A 875 -38.19 6.63 10.83
C LYS A 875 -37.85 6.11 9.42
N ASN A 876 -37.42 6.98 8.51
CA ASN A 876 -37.04 6.58 7.16
C ASN A 876 -35.61 6.02 7.10
N THR A 877 -34.70 6.63 7.84
CA THR A 877 -33.28 6.24 7.85
C THR A 877 -32.93 5.32 9.02
N GLY A 878 -33.77 5.27 10.07
CA GLY A 878 -33.44 4.60 11.33
C GLY A 878 -32.40 5.36 12.17
N VAL A 879 -32.07 6.61 11.83
CA VAL A 879 -31.08 7.42 12.56
C VAL A 879 -31.76 8.19 13.69
N ALA A 880 -31.29 8.02 14.91
CA ALA A 880 -31.66 8.80 16.08
C ALA A 880 -30.67 9.96 16.27
N ALA A 881 -31.08 11.17 15.91
CA ALA A 881 -30.18 12.33 15.84
C ALA A 881 -30.37 13.31 17.01
N VAL A 882 -29.28 13.96 17.42
CA VAL A 882 -29.24 15.06 18.38
C VAL A 882 -28.34 16.18 17.87
N VAL A 883 -28.71 17.43 18.16
CA VAL A 883 -27.90 18.61 17.85
C VAL A 883 -27.57 19.31 19.17
N ILE A 884 -26.30 19.62 19.37
CA ILE A 884 -25.80 20.23 20.61
C ILE A 884 -25.13 21.54 20.23
N ASP A 885 -25.58 22.64 20.82
CA ASP A 885 -25.05 23.97 20.51
C ASP A 885 -23.80 24.32 21.34
N THR A 886 -23.08 25.34 20.87
CA THR A 886 -21.86 25.86 21.51
C THR A 886 -22.10 26.31 22.95
N ALA A 887 -23.25 26.90 23.26
CA ALA A 887 -23.57 27.39 24.59
C ALA A 887 -23.69 26.25 25.61
N THR A 888 -24.29 25.13 25.19
CA THR A 888 -24.41 23.92 26.00
C THR A 888 -23.06 23.27 26.25
N LEU A 889 -22.24 23.11 25.21
CA LEU A 889 -20.90 22.54 25.35
C LEU A 889 -20.01 23.40 26.25
N THR A 890 -20.09 24.72 26.11
CA THR A 890 -19.38 25.67 26.99
C THR A 890 -19.80 25.44 28.45
N LYS A 891 -21.10 25.40 28.73
CA LYS A 891 -21.62 25.15 30.08
C LYS A 891 -21.21 23.77 30.62
N ALA A 892 -21.21 22.75 29.78
CA ALA A 892 -20.79 21.40 30.14
C ALA A 892 -19.31 21.37 30.54
N PHE A 893 -18.41 21.97 29.74
CA PHE A 893 -17.00 22.04 30.05
C PHE A 893 -16.70 22.92 31.28
N ASP A 894 -17.45 24.02 31.48
CA ASP A 894 -17.34 24.87 32.67
C ASP A 894 -17.70 24.12 33.96
N ASN A 895 -18.72 23.24 33.89
CA ASN A 895 -19.15 22.41 35.02
C ASN A 895 -18.28 21.15 35.22
N SER A 896 -17.54 20.72 34.19
CA SER A 896 -16.70 19.52 34.28
C SER A 896 -15.45 19.76 35.13
N ALA A 897 -15.18 18.80 36.01
CA ALA A 897 -13.94 18.75 36.77
C ALA A 897 -12.84 18.03 35.96
N GLU A 898 -11.60 18.35 36.25
CA GLU A 898 -10.45 17.59 35.73
C GLU A 898 -10.45 16.19 36.36
N ASN A 899 -10.23 15.16 35.54
CA ASN A 899 -9.97 13.81 36.00
C ASN A 899 -8.52 13.70 36.52
N ILE A 900 -8.14 12.50 36.96
CA ILE A 900 -6.79 12.24 37.50
C ILE A 900 -5.66 12.51 36.48
N ASP A 901 -5.97 12.47 35.19
CA ASP A 901 -5.05 12.74 34.10
C ASP A 901 -4.99 14.23 33.70
N GLY A 902 -5.64 15.11 34.48
CA GLY A 902 -5.75 16.55 34.19
C GLY A 902 -6.70 16.89 33.04
N LYS A 903 -7.51 15.92 32.58
CA LYS A 903 -8.44 16.12 31.46
C LYS A 903 -9.85 16.43 31.94
N LYS A 904 -10.49 17.40 31.29
CA LYS A 904 -11.93 17.67 31.41
C LYS A 904 -12.71 16.83 30.41
N THR A 905 -13.46 15.86 30.92
CA THR A 905 -14.29 14.96 30.11
C THR A 905 -15.77 15.29 30.33
N ILE A 906 -16.50 15.55 29.24
CA ILE A 906 -17.96 15.65 29.27
C ILE A 906 -18.58 14.42 28.61
N VAL A 907 -19.63 13.84 29.21
CA VAL A 907 -20.35 12.71 28.63
C VAL A 907 -21.66 13.19 28.01
N ILE A 908 -21.81 12.96 26.70
CA ILE A 908 -23.05 13.16 25.95
C ILE A 908 -23.77 11.81 25.87
N THR A 909 -24.80 11.64 26.68
CA THR A 909 -25.64 10.44 26.64
C THR A 909 -26.77 10.60 25.62
N ILE A 910 -26.80 9.70 24.64
CA ILE A 910 -27.88 9.52 23.69
C ILE A 910 -28.63 8.23 24.08
N PRO A 911 -29.78 8.33 24.76
CA PRO A 911 -30.54 7.17 25.18
C PRO A 911 -30.90 6.26 24.00
N GLU A 912 -31.03 4.96 24.28
CA GLU A 912 -31.52 3.99 23.30
C GLU A 912 -32.93 4.38 22.82
N VAL A 913 -33.20 4.20 21.53
CA VAL A 913 -34.49 4.54 20.90
C VAL A 913 -34.94 3.33 20.11
N GLU A 914 -36.15 2.86 20.41
CA GLU A 914 -36.73 1.70 19.73
C GLU A 914 -36.80 1.94 18.21
N GLY A 915 -36.22 1.00 17.44
CA GLY A 915 -36.14 1.08 15.98
C GLY A 915 -34.98 1.92 15.41
N ALA A 916 -34.12 2.48 16.26
CA ALA A 916 -32.89 3.12 15.81
C ALA A 916 -31.84 2.08 15.37
N LYS A 917 -31.19 2.34 14.24
CA LYS A 917 -30.06 1.58 13.70
C LYS A 917 -28.74 2.35 13.78
N ALA A 918 -28.83 3.66 13.99
CA ALA A 918 -27.69 4.57 14.12
C ALA A 918 -28.04 5.74 15.02
N TYR A 919 -27.01 6.31 15.64
CA TYR A 919 -27.08 7.49 16.49
C TYR A 919 -26.15 8.56 15.94
N GLU A 920 -26.68 9.76 15.72
CA GLU A 920 -25.94 10.88 15.14
C GLU A 920 -25.92 12.06 16.12
N ALA A 921 -24.72 12.56 16.42
CA ALA A 921 -24.51 13.74 17.24
C ALA A 921 -23.88 14.85 16.40
N THR A 922 -24.64 15.92 16.18
CA THR A 922 -24.16 17.13 15.52
C THR A 922 -23.62 18.12 16.54
N LEU A 923 -22.36 18.53 16.37
CA LEU A 923 -21.61 19.44 17.23
C LEU A 923 -21.03 20.60 16.41
N PRO A 924 -20.73 21.76 17.01
CA PRO A 924 -19.94 22.81 16.37
C PRO A 924 -18.52 22.30 16.08
N VAL A 925 -17.97 22.62 14.89
CA VAL A 925 -16.61 22.24 14.48
C VAL A 925 -15.56 22.61 15.53
N SER A 926 -15.69 23.79 16.16
CA SER A 926 -14.78 24.30 17.18
C SER A 926 -14.60 23.41 18.41
N THR A 927 -15.51 22.45 18.62
CA THR A 927 -15.44 21.48 19.71
C THR A 927 -14.30 20.47 19.52
N LEU A 928 -13.97 20.14 18.26
CA LEU A 928 -13.00 19.10 17.89
C LEU A 928 -11.79 19.65 17.11
N THR A 929 -11.72 20.96 16.90
CA THR A 929 -10.54 21.70 16.37
C THR A 929 -9.85 22.57 17.42
N SER A 930 -10.13 22.34 18.71
CA SER A 930 -9.54 23.10 19.80
C SER A 930 -8.07 22.76 19.99
N SER A 931 -7.23 23.75 20.25
CA SER A 931 -5.83 23.54 20.66
C SER A 931 -5.69 23.09 22.12
N ASP A 932 -6.79 23.07 22.89
CA ASP A 932 -6.82 22.64 24.29
C ASP A 932 -6.90 21.12 24.38
N VAL A 933 -5.72 20.47 24.39
CA VAL A 933 -5.55 19.01 24.45
C VAL A 933 -6.09 18.36 25.73
N ASN A 934 -6.45 19.15 26.75
CA ASN A 934 -6.98 18.66 28.00
C ASN A 934 -8.51 18.52 27.99
N LYS A 935 -9.20 18.91 26.91
CA LYS A 935 -10.64 18.70 26.74
C LYS A 935 -10.92 17.47 25.88
N GLN A 936 -11.92 16.69 26.30
CA GLN A 936 -12.44 15.58 25.52
C GLN A 936 -13.94 15.39 25.76
N LEU A 937 -14.63 14.80 24.79
CA LEU A 937 -16.06 14.48 24.89
C LEU A 937 -16.28 12.99 24.66
N GLU A 938 -17.17 12.38 25.42
CA GLU A 938 -17.62 11.00 25.21
C GLU A 938 -19.05 11.02 24.67
N ILE A 939 -19.26 10.56 23.43
CA ILE A 939 -20.60 10.30 22.90
C ILE A 939 -20.97 8.88 23.25
N LYS A 940 -21.90 8.72 24.20
CA LYS A 940 -22.39 7.44 24.69
C LYS A 940 -23.76 7.14 24.10
N ALA A 941 -23.80 6.21 23.14
CA ALA A 941 -25.01 5.65 22.58
C ALA A 941 -25.23 4.21 23.07
N GLY A 942 -26.45 3.68 22.93
CA GLY A 942 -26.77 2.32 23.40
C GLY A 942 -25.91 1.20 22.79
N ILE A 943 -25.39 1.41 21.58
CA ILE A 943 -24.62 0.40 20.82
C ILE A 943 -23.10 0.53 20.94
N ALA A 944 -22.59 1.72 21.27
CA ALA A 944 -21.17 1.98 21.57
C ALA A 944 -21.00 3.40 22.14
N ALA A 945 -19.85 3.63 22.76
CA ALA A 945 -19.37 4.95 23.16
C ALA A 945 -18.09 5.31 22.41
N ALA A 946 -17.91 6.59 22.07
CA ALA A 946 -16.70 7.13 21.46
C ALA A 946 -16.20 8.36 22.24
N THR A 947 -14.98 8.29 22.77
CA THR A 947 -14.28 9.38 23.46
C THR A 947 -13.36 10.10 22.48
N LEU A 948 -13.71 11.35 22.17
CA LEU A 948 -13.07 12.19 21.18
C LEU A 948 -12.24 13.29 21.87
N PRO A 949 -10.91 13.35 21.62
CA PRO A 949 -10.09 14.49 22.01
C PRO A 949 -10.53 15.77 21.27
N ALA A 950 -10.48 16.92 21.95
CA ALA A 950 -10.90 18.21 21.38
C ALA A 950 -10.01 18.72 20.23
N ASN A 951 -8.87 18.07 19.98
CA ASN A 951 -7.93 18.35 18.89
C ASN A 951 -7.91 17.24 17.82
N MET A 952 -8.93 16.39 17.76
CA MET A 952 -8.96 15.28 16.79
C MET A 952 -9.01 15.76 15.32
N LEU A 953 -9.50 16.97 15.05
CA LEU A 953 -9.49 17.64 13.74
C LEU A 953 -8.46 18.77 13.73
N THR A 954 -7.75 18.94 12.62
CA THR A 954 -6.86 20.10 12.40
C THR A 954 -7.68 21.32 11.95
N GLN A 955 -7.20 22.54 12.21
CA GLN A 955 -7.90 23.75 11.74
C GLN A 955 -8.03 23.81 10.21
N GLU A 956 -7.06 23.25 9.49
CA GLU A 956 -7.08 23.11 8.04
C GLU A 956 -8.18 22.14 7.57
N SER A 957 -8.31 20.97 8.23
CA SER A 957 -9.26 19.91 7.85
C SER A 957 -10.74 20.29 7.97
N ALA A 958 -11.05 21.36 8.69
CA ALA A 958 -12.41 21.84 8.91
C ALA A 958 -12.57 23.35 8.63
N ALA A 959 -11.70 23.91 7.78
CA ALA A 959 -11.70 25.33 7.46
C ALA A 959 -13.04 25.76 6.83
N GLY A 960 -13.68 26.78 7.42
CA GLY A 960 -14.94 27.32 6.94
C GLY A 960 -16.21 26.52 7.30
N ALA A 961 -16.07 25.36 7.94
CA ALA A 961 -17.19 24.54 8.33
C ALA A 961 -17.84 24.99 9.64
N GLU A 962 -19.16 24.84 9.75
CA GLU A 962 -19.90 25.22 10.96
C GLU A 962 -20.11 24.04 11.91
N ASN A 963 -20.50 22.88 11.36
CA ASN A 963 -20.94 21.72 12.12
C ASN A 963 -20.22 20.44 11.69
N ILE A 964 -20.03 19.56 12.65
CA ILE A 964 -19.60 18.18 12.45
C ILE A 964 -20.70 17.25 12.94
N SER A 965 -20.88 16.11 12.28
CA SER A 965 -21.78 15.05 12.76
C SER A 965 -21.04 13.74 12.89
N LEU A 966 -20.91 13.25 14.13
CA LEU A 966 -20.43 11.89 14.38
C LEU A 966 -21.61 10.93 14.35
N THR A 967 -21.49 9.85 13.58
CA THR A 967 -22.46 8.76 13.57
C THR A 967 -21.84 7.48 14.13
N ILE A 968 -22.55 6.86 15.07
CA ILE A 968 -22.32 5.49 15.55
C ILE A 968 -23.48 4.64 15.05
N ALA A 969 -23.21 3.70 14.15
CA ALA A 969 -24.24 2.85 13.53
C ALA A 969 -23.98 1.37 13.79
N GLN A 970 -25.02 0.55 13.76
CA GLN A 970 -24.86 -0.89 13.59
C GLN A 970 -24.38 -1.15 12.15
N ALA A 971 -23.26 -1.85 11.99
CA ALA A 971 -22.67 -2.07 10.67
C ALA A 971 -23.39 -3.19 9.92
N ASP A 972 -23.53 -3.00 8.60
CA ASP A 972 -23.88 -4.08 7.68
C ASP A 972 -22.61 -4.87 7.33
N VAL A 973 -22.63 -6.17 7.61
CA VAL A 973 -21.54 -7.10 7.29
C VAL A 973 -21.84 -7.96 6.08
N SER A 974 -22.96 -7.76 5.38
CA SER A 974 -23.35 -8.60 4.23
C SER A 974 -22.36 -8.58 3.06
N GLY A 975 -21.57 -7.51 2.93
CA GLY A 975 -20.48 -7.38 1.96
C GLY A 975 -19.14 -7.98 2.40
N VAL A 976 -19.07 -8.57 3.60
CA VAL A 976 -17.89 -9.26 4.13
C VAL A 976 -17.97 -10.74 3.75
N ASP A 977 -16.83 -11.34 3.44
CA ASP A 977 -16.74 -12.74 3.04
C ASP A 977 -17.34 -13.69 4.09
N GLU A 978 -17.75 -14.88 3.63
CA GLU A 978 -18.46 -15.84 4.46
C GLU A 978 -17.61 -16.36 5.63
N GLU A 979 -16.30 -16.54 5.44
CA GLU A 979 -15.40 -17.04 6.47
C GLU A 979 -15.29 -16.03 7.61
N THR A 980 -15.02 -14.76 7.29
CA THR A 980 -14.96 -13.67 8.27
C THR A 980 -16.30 -13.49 8.98
N ARG A 981 -17.44 -13.52 8.26
CA ARG A 981 -18.76 -13.42 8.88
C ARG A 981 -19.03 -14.55 9.87
N ASN A 982 -18.58 -15.77 9.58
CA ASN A 982 -18.70 -16.91 10.48
C ASN A 982 -17.85 -16.73 11.74
N GLN A 983 -16.66 -16.13 11.64
CA GLN A 983 -15.79 -15.85 12.78
C GLN A 983 -16.36 -14.74 13.69
N ILE A 984 -16.96 -13.72 13.10
CA ILE A 984 -17.69 -12.68 13.83
C ILE A 984 -18.93 -13.28 14.51
N GLY A 985 -19.77 -14.00 13.77
CA GLY A 985 -21.02 -14.58 14.26
C GLY A 985 -22.01 -13.49 14.70
N ASP A 986 -22.72 -13.73 15.80
CA ASP A 986 -23.73 -12.79 16.34
C ASP A 986 -23.13 -11.65 17.19
N LYS A 987 -21.80 -11.46 17.15
CA LYS A 987 -21.11 -10.46 17.96
C LYS A 987 -21.36 -9.04 17.43
N PRO A 988 -21.29 -8.00 18.28
CA PRO A 988 -21.51 -6.63 17.86
C PRO A 988 -20.54 -6.17 16.77
N VAL A 989 -21.09 -5.52 15.73
CA VAL A 989 -20.32 -4.80 14.71
C VAL A 989 -20.87 -3.39 14.59
N ILE A 990 -19.99 -2.40 14.74
CA ILE A 990 -20.34 -0.99 14.65
C ILE A 990 -19.65 -0.33 13.47
N GLN A 991 -20.24 0.75 12.96
CA GLN A 991 -19.63 1.65 11.99
C GLN A 991 -19.53 3.04 12.61
N LEU A 992 -18.32 3.60 12.63
CA LEU A 992 -18.06 4.99 12.95
C LEU A 992 -17.91 5.77 11.65
N SER A 993 -18.52 6.95 11.58
CA SER A 993 -18.35 7.86 10.44
C SER A 993 -18.49 9.31 10.88
N LEU A 994 -17.78 10.21 10.21
CA LEU A 994 -17.87 11.64 10.43
C LEU A 994 -18.46 12.32 9.20
N LYS A 995 -19.17 13.42 9.42
CA LYS A 995 -19.56 14.38 8.37
C LYS A 995 -19.14 15.78 8.77
N VAL A 996 -18.75 16.59 7.80
CA VAL A 996 -18.48 18.03 7.94
C VAL A 996 -19.55 18.77 7.13
N ASP A 997 -20.37 19.60 7.79
CA ASP A 997 -21.52 20.29 7.22
C ASP A 997 -22.49 19.41 6.40
N GLY A 998 -22.62 18.15 6.83
CA GLY A 998 -23.52 17.16 6.21
C GLY A 998 -22.86 16.28 5.16
N GLU A 999 -21.67 16.64 4.69
CA GLU A 999 -20.90 15.84 3.72
C GLU A 999 -20.03 14.79 4.41
N PRO A 1000 -19.96 13.54 3.93
CA PRO A 1000 -19.10 12.50 4.49
C PRO A 1000 -17.63 12.93 4.54
N TYR A 1001 -16.97 12.64 5.66
CA TYR A 1001 -15.56 12.94 5.88
C TYR A 1001 -14.82 11.70 6.40
N ALA A 1002 -13.86 11.21 5.63
CA ALA A 1002 -13.04 10.05 5.95
C ALA A 1002 -11.96 10.43 6.98
N TRP A 1003 -12.35 10.55 8.24
CA TRP A 1003 -11.46 11.00 9.29
C TRP A 1003 -10.28 10.04 9.53
N ARG A 1004 -9.07 10.61 9.55
CA ARG A 1004 -7.81 9.98 9.95
C ARG A 1004 -6.91 11.01 10.64
N ASN A 1005 -6.33 10.66 11.80
CA ASN A 1005 -5.34 11.45 12.51
C ASN A 1005 -4.42 10.53 13.34
N GLU A 1006 -3.23 10.23 12.81
CA GLU A 1006 -2.28 9.29 13.42
C GLU A 1006 -1.68 9.79 14.74
N SER A 1007 -1.81 11.09 15.04
CA SER A 1007 -1.26 11.70 16.26
C SER A 1007 -2.28 11.80 17.40
N VAL A 1008 -3.58 11.62 17.13
CA VAL A 1008 -4.68 11.87 18.08
C VAL A 1008 -5.70 10.72 18.04
N PRO A 1009 -5.51 9.67 18.85
CA PRO A 1009 -6.41 8.52 18.84
C PRO A 1009 -7.75 8.82 19.50
N VAL A 1010 -8.81 8.23 18.94
CA VAL A 1010 -10.16 8.15 19.52
C VAL A 1010 -10.31 6.82 20.25
N THR A 1011 -10.87 6.85 21.46
CA THR A 1011 -11.17 5.62 22.22
C THR A 1011 -12.62 5.20 21.99
N VAL A 1012 -12.86 3.92 21.74
CA VAL A 1012 -14.17 3.35 21.44
C VAL A 1012 -14.47 2.23 22.42
N SER A 1013 -15.69 2.18 22.95
CA SER A 1013 -16.14 1.13 23.86
C SER A 1013 -17.46 0.53 23.39
N ILE A 1014 -17.49 -0.78 23.14
CA ILE A 1014 -18.65 -1.51 22.63
C ILE A 1014 -19.21 -2.41 23.75
N PRO A 1015 -20.46 -2.23 24.20
CA PRO A 1015 -21.10 -3.16 25.13
C PRO A 1015 -21.09 -4.59 24.59
N TYR A 1016 -20.63 -5.54 25.41
CA TYR A 1016 -20.55 -6.94 25.02
C TYR A 1016 -20.78 -7.87 26.21
N THR A 1017 -21.62 -8.88 26.00
CA THR A 1017 -21.88 -9.94 26.99
C THR A 1017 -21.28 -11.24 26.46
N PRO A 1018 -20.09 -11.65 26.94
CA PRO A 1018 -19.45 -12.86 26.45
C PRO A 1018 -20.20 -14.11 26.95
N THR A 1019 -20.10 -15.18 26.17
CA THR A 1019 -20.59 -16.51 26.53
C THR A 1019 -19.79 -17.10 27.70
N ALA A 1020 -20.29 -18.19 28.30
CA ALA A 1020 -19.58 -18.88 29.37
C ALA A 1020 -18.19 -19.41 28.94
N GLN A 1021 -18.04 -19.79 27.66
CA GLN A 1021 -16.76 -20.22 27.10
C GLN A 1021 -15.79 -19.04 26.96
N GLU A 1022 -16.26 -17.91 26.47
CA GLU A 1022 -15.45 -16.71 26.28
C GLU A 1022 -15.02 -16.12 27.63
N LEU A 1023 -15.91 -16.14 28.64
CA LEU A 1023 -15.59 -15.75 30.02
C LEU A 1023 -14.56 -16.65 30.70
N ALA A 1024 -14.37 -17.89 30.23
CA ALA A 1024 -13.31 -18.75 30.74
C ALA A 1024 -11.93 -18.26 30.29
N ASN A 1025 -11.84 -17.59 29.14
CA ASN A 1025 -10.61 -17.02 28.61
C ASN A 1025 -10.88 -15.64 27.96
N PRO A 1026 -11.27 -14.61 28.74
CA PRO A 1026 -11.78 -13.35 28.21
C PRO A 1026 -10.71 -12.55 27.44
N GLU A 1027 -9.45 -12.87 27.64
CA GLU A 1027 -8.31 -12.24 26.97
C GLU A 1027 -8.29 -12.51 25.46
N HIS A 1028 -8.98 -13.55 24.98
CA HIS A 1028 -9.14 -13.86 23.56
C HIS A 1028 -10.25 -13.03 22.87
N ILE A 1029 -11.01 -12.25 23.64
CA ILE A 1029 -11.94 -11.27 23.10
C ILE A 1029 -11.12 -10.07 22.61
N THR A 1030 -11.24 -9.74 21.33
CA THR A 1030 -10.49 -8.66 20.68
C THR A 1030 -11.37 -7.94 19.65
N VAL A 1031 -10.78 -6.99 18.93
CA VAL A 1031 -11.45 -6.18 17.90
C VAL A 1031 -10.73 -6.35 16.57
N TRP A 1032 -11.53 -6.42 15.50
CA TRP A 1032 -11.07 -6.30 14.12
C TRP A 1032 -11.64 -5.04 13.49
N TYR A 1033 -10.85 -4.33 12.70
CA TYR A 1033 -11.38 -3.35 11.77
C TYR A 1033 -11.61 -4.01 10.41
N ILE A 1034 -12.68 -3.59 9.72
CA ILE A 1034 -13.03 -4.06 8.38
C ILE A 1034 -12.97 -2.86 7.44
N ASP A 1035 -12.11 -2.91 6.42
CA ASP A 1035 -11.95 -1.79 5.47
C ASP A 1035 -13.11 -1.68 4.45
N GLY A 1036 -12.98 -0.75 3.50
CA GLY A 1036 -13.99 -0.51 2.46
C GLY A 1036 -14.15 -1.68 1.47
N ASP A 1037 -13.11 -2.50 1.30
CA ASP A 1037 -13.07 -3.66 0.42
C ASP A 1037 -13.50 -4.95 1.15
N GLY A 1038 -13.67 -4.88 2.47
CA GLY A 1038 -14.07 -5.99 3.31
C GLY A 1038 -12.91 -6.74 3.96
N ASN A 1039 -11.65 -6.28 3.81
CA ASN A 1039 -10.50 -6.93 4.44
C ASN A 1039 -10.47 -6.65 5.94
N VAL A 1040 -10.01 -7.65 6.68
CA VAL A 1040 -9.90 -7.63 8.14
C VAL A 1040 -8.48 -7.29 8.56
N VAL A 1041 -8.36 -6.40 9.55
CA VAL A 1041 -7.09 -6.12 10.21
C VAL A 1041 -7.28 -6.09 11.72
N GLU A 1042 -6.36 -6.73 12.44
CA GLU A 1042 -6.44 -6.84 13.89
C GLU A 1042 -6.19 -5.49 14.57
N VAL A 1043 -6.92 -5.25 15.66
CA VAL A 1043 -6.75 -4.08 16.52
C VAL A 1043 -6.15 -4.56 17.85
N PRO A 1044 -4.81 -4.59 18.01
CA PRO A 1044 -4.15 -5.32 19.10
C PRO A 1044 -4.44 -4.76 20.50
N ASN A 1045 -4.79 -3.47 20.58
CA ASN A 1045 -5.16 -2.79 21.83
C ASN A 1045 -6.62 -3.06 22.26
N GLY A 1046 -7.37 -3.87 21.51
CA GLY A 1046 -8.75 -4.25 21.81
C GLY A 1046 -8.87 -5.22 23.00
N ARG A 1047 -9.66 -4.84 24.00
CA ARG A 1047 -9.75 -5.55 25.28
C ARG A 1047 -11.15 -5.58 25.85
N TYR A 1048 -11.56 -6.75 26.33
CA TYR A 1048 -12.77 -6.87 27.13
C TYR A 1048 -12.49 -6.48 28.60
N ASP A 1049 -13.23 -5.51 29.11
CA ASP A 1049 -13.23 -5.13 30.52
C ASP A 1049 -14.48 -5.74 31.20
N PRO A 1050 -14.31 -6.73 32.10
CA PRO A 1050 -15.42 -7.35 32.81
C PRO A 1050 -16.09 -6.41 33.83
N GLY A 1051 -15.40 -5.35 34.27
CA GLY A 1051 -15.94 -4.36 35.21
C GLY A 1051 -16.98 -3.44 34.57
N THR A 1052 -16.77 -3.07 33.30
CA THR A 1052 -17.70 -2.24 32.52
C THR A 1052 -18.63 -3.05 31.64
N GLY A 1053 -18.27 -4.30 31.31
CA GLY A 1053 -19.00 -5.13 30.34
C GLY A 1053 -18.82 -4.63 28.90
N THR A 1054 -17.68 -4.01 28.59
CA THR A 1054 -17.39 -3.44 27.27
C THR A 1054 -16.11 -4.00 26.66
N VAL A 1055 -16.05 -4.05 25.34
CA VAL A 1055 -14.79 -4.19 24.60
C VAL A 1055 -14.31 -2.79 24.21
N THR A 1056 -13.15 -2.40 24.71
CA THR A 1056 -12.57 -1.07 24.53
C THR A 1056 -11.30 -1.15 23.69
N PHE A 1057 -11.13 -0.20 22.77
CA PHE A 1057 -9.96 -0.07 21.90
C PHE A 1057 -9.72 1.41 21.53
N SER A 1058 -8.56 1.72 20.97
CA SER A 1058 -8.24 3.06 20.45
C SER A 1058 -7.90 2.98 18.97
N THR A 1059 -8.34 3.97 18.19
CA THR A 1059 -8.13 4.05 16.74
C THR A 1059 -7.82 5.47 16.27
N THR A 1060 -7.04 5.60 15.20
CA THR A 1060 -6.67 6.86 14.54
C THR A 1060 -7.48 7.14 13.28
N HIS A 1061 -8.46 6.29 12.94
CA HIS A 1061 -9.35 6.49 11.80
C HIS A 1061 -10.74 5.90 12.06
N PHE A 1062 -11.74 6.32 11.29
CA PHE A 1062 -13.10 5.75 11.38
C PHE A 1062 -13.34 4.69 10.32
N SER A 1063 -13.97 3.59 10.75
CA SER A 1063 -14.25 2.41 9.93
C SER A 1063 -15.35 1.56 10.58
N ARG A 1064 -15.54 0.33 10.08
CA ARG A 1064 -16.30 -0.73 10.74
C ARG A 1064 -15.42 -1.49 11.72
N TYR A 1065 -15.95 -1.77 12.90
CA TYR A 1065 -15.25 -2.49 13.96
C TYR A 1065 -16.11 -3.64 14.50
N ALA A 1066 -15.57 -4.85 14.49
CA ALA A 1066 -16.24 -6.06 14.95
C ALA A 1066 -15.61 -6.56 16.25
N VAL A 1067 -16.45 -6.89 17.24
CA VAL A 1067 -16.02 -7.68 18.39
C VAL A 1067 -15.87 -9.13 17.96
N VAL A 1068 -14.75 -9.76 18.29
CA VAL A 1068 -14.43 -11.14 17.91
C VAL A 1068 -13.84 -11.93 19.07
N TYR A 1069 -13.94 -13.25 19.00
CA TYR A 1069 -13.29 -14.18 19.92
C TYR A 1069 -12.38 -15.10 19.13
N VAL A 1070 -11.07 -14.87 19.24
CA VAL A 1070 -10.07 -15.53 18.41
C VAL A 1070 -9.24 -16.45 19.29
N THR A 1071 -9.11 -17.72 18.93
CA THR A 1071 -8.24 -18.68 19.64
C THR A 1071 -7.19 -19.22 18.68
N GLN A 1072 -6.02 -18.59 18.65
CA GLN A 1072 -4.87 -19.07 17.88
C GLN A 1072 -4.01 -19.99 18.76
N THR A 1073 -3.64 -21.16 18.23
CA THR A 1073 -2.74 -22.11 18.90
C THR A 1073 -1.73 -22.66 17.90
N PHE A 1074 -0.68 -23.30 18.42
CA PHE A 1074 0.40 -23.90 17.63
C PHE A 1074 0.70 -25.32 18.14
N ASP A 1075 1.08 -26.20 17.23
CA ASP A 1075 1.26 -27.63 17.50
C ASP A 1075 2.51 -27.92 18.37
N ASP A 1076 3.49 -27.01 18.37
CA ASP A 1076 4.82 -27.21 18.98
C ASP A 1076 4.97 -26.62 20.41
N LEU A 1077 3.88 -26.13 21.00
CA LEU A 1077 3.89 -25.49 22.32
C LEU A 1077 4.10 -26.44 23.50
N GLU A 1078 4.05 -27.77 23.29
CA GLU A 1078 4.35 -28.76 24.34
C GLU A 1078 5.76 -28.59 24.92
N SER A 1079 6.70 -28.09 24.12
CA SER A 1079 8.07 -27.80 24.54
C SER A 1079 8.19 -26.57 25.47
N ALA A 1080 7.13 -25.78 25.61
CA ALA A 1080 7.09 -24.57 26.44
C ALA A 1080 5.70 -24.36 27.08
N VAL A 1081 5.17 -25.38 27.77
CA VAL A 1081 3.83 -25.36 28.40
C VAL A 1081 3.58 -24.12 29.27
N TRP A 1082 4.61 -23.62 29.97
CA TRP A 1082 4.52 -22.43 30.81
C TRP A 1082 4.26 -21.13 30.02
N ALA A 1083 4.68 -21.08 28.75
CA ALA A 1083 4.48 -19.95 27.84
C ALA A 1083 3.28 -20.15 26.89
N LYS A 1084 2.61 -21.31 26.94
CA LYS A 1084 1.48 -21.64 26.05
C LYS A 1084 0.39 -20.56 26.09
N LYS A 1085 -0.13 -20.24 27.27
CA LYS A 1085 -1.18 -19.21 27.42
C LYS A 1085 -0.71 -17.82 26.94
N PRO A 1086 0.45 -17.30 27.36
CA PRO A 1086 1.00 -16.06 26.81
C PRO A 1086 1.05 -16.02 25.28
N ILE A 1087 1.54 -17.09 24.66
CA ILE A 1087 1.67 -17.20 23.19
C ILE A 1087 0.29 -17.18 22.53
N GLU A 1088 -0.65 -18.01 23.01
CA GLU A 1088 -1.99 -18.11 22.44
C GLU A 1088 -2.76 -16.78 22.55
N VAL A 1089 -2.68 -16.10 23.70
CA VAL A 1089 -3.36 -14.80 23.88
C VAL A 1089 -2.79 -13.72 22.97
N LEU A 1090 -1.46 -13.57 22.92
CA LEU A 1090 -0.82 -12.54 22.08
C LEU A 1090 -1.01 -12.83 20.58
N ALA A 1091 -1.01 -14.10 20.18
CA ALA A 1091 -1.29 -14.52 18.81
C ALA A 1091 -2.74 -14.22 18.42
N SER A 1092 -3.70 -14.53 19.29
CA SER A 1092 -5.12 -14.19 19.11
C SER A 1092 -5.40 -12.70 18.93
N LYS A 1093 -4.48 -11.83 19.37
CA LYS A 1093 -4.59 -10.36 19.24
C LYS A 1093 -3.87 -9.80 18.02
N GLY A 1094 -3.24 -10.65 17.22
CA GLY A 1094 -2.37 -10.21 16.13
C GLY A 1094 -1.14 -9.43 16.61
N ILE A 1095 -0.74 -9.58 17.88
CA ILE A 1095 0.51 -9.00 18.41
C ILE A 1095 1.68 -9.85 17.96
N LEU A 1096 1.53 -11.18 18.07
CA LEU A 1096 2.58 -12.17 17.84
C LEU A 1096 2.21 -13.03 16.64
N LYS A 1097 3.20 -13.39 15.81
CA LYS A 1097 3.02 -14.29 14.65
C LYS A 1097 3.84 -15.57 14.81
N GLY A 1098 3.25 -16.70 14.41
CA GLY A 1098 3.98 -17.96 14.23
C GLY A 1098 4.99 -17.87 13.11
N ILE A 1099 5.89 -18.84 13.03
CA ILE A 1099 6.75 -19.01 11.84
C ILE A 1099 5.99 -19.70 10.69
N SER A 1100 4.87 -20.34 11.02
CA SER A 1100 3.82 -20.79 10.10
C SER A 1100 2.46 -20.74 10.82
N GLU A 1101 1.37 -21.10 10.14
CA GLU A 1101 0.03 -21.19 10.74
C GLU A 1101 -0.04 -22.16 11.93
N LYS A 1102 0.82 -23.19 11.97
CA LYS A 1102 0.79 -24.26 12.98
C LYS A 1102 2.04 -24.34 13.86
N GLU A 1103 3.07 -23.56 13.58
CA GLU A 1103 4.35 -23.64 14.30
C GLU A 1103 4.81 -22.26 14.83
N TYR A 1104 5.21 -22.22 16.10
CA TYR A 1104 5.71 -20.99 16.75
C TYR A 1104 7.23 -20.97 16.97
N ALA A 1105 7.86 -22.13 17.14
CA ALA A 1105 9.25 -22.34 17.52
C ALA A 1105 9.64 -21.66 18.86
N PRO A 1106 9.04 -22.06 20.00
CA PRO A 1106 9.18 -21.37 21.29
C PRO A 1106 10.62 -21.29 21.82
N GLN A 1107 11.47 -22.25 21.47
CA GLN A 1107 12.87 -22.31 21.92
C GLN A 1107 13.85 -21.56 21.01
N ARG A 1108 13.41 -21.07 19.85
CA ARG A 1108 14.27 -20.30 18.93
C ARG A 1108 14.53 -18.92 19.53
N ASN A 1109 15.75 -18.41 19.36
CA ASN A 1109 16.07 -17.04 19.73
C ASN A 1109 15.22 -16.05 18.91
N ILE A 1110 14.64 -15.06 19.58
CA ILE A 1110 13.89 -14.00 18.90
C ILE A 1110 14.86 -12.96 18.32
N THR A 1111 14.55 -12.44 17.13
CA THR A 1111 15.36 -11.38 16.51
C THR A 1111 15.03 -10.02 17.14
N ARG A 1112 15.94 -9.05 16.99
CA ARG A 1112 15.73 -7.66 17.43
C ARG A 1112 14.50 -7.05 16.78
N ALA A 1113 14.29 -7.30 15.48
CA ALA A 1113 13.14 -6.78 14.75
C ALA A 1113 11.83 -7.39 15.24
N ASP A 1114 11.76 -8.72 15.38
CA ASP A 1114 10.57 -9.41 15.90
C ASP A 1114 10.18 -8.89 17.28
N PHE A 1115 11.15 -8.77 18.20
CA PHE A 1115 10.86 -8.30 19.54
C PHE A 1115 10.31 -6.87 19.54
N LEU A 1116 10.95 -5.96 18.81
CA LEU A 1116 10.53 -4.57 18.79
C LEU A 1116 9.18 -4.38 18.08
N TYR A 1117 8.94 -5.12 16.99
CA TYR A 1117 7.65 -5.22 16.32
C TYR A 1117 6.55 -5.66 17.30
N TYR A 1118 6.76 -6.75 18.04
CA TYR A 1118 5.79 -7.21 19.04
C TYR A 1118 5.62 -6.24 20.21
N LEU A 1119 6.68 -5.57 20.67
CA LEU A 1119 6.63 -4.60 21.76
C LEU A 1119 5.76 -3.39 21.41
N VAL A 1120 5.96 -2.80 20.23
CA VAL A 1120 5.18 -1.65 19.76
C VAL A 1120 3.69 -1.99 19.64
N ARG A 1121 3.38 -3.18 19.08
CA ARG A 1121 1.99 -3.66 18.99
C ARG A 1121 1.38 -3.97 20.35
N THR A 1122 2.16 -4.55 21.27
CA THR A 1122 1.72 -4.83 22.66
C THR A 1122 1.32 -3.55 23.38
N LEU A 1123 2.06 -2.46 23.16
CA LEU A 1123 1.80 -1.16 23.77
C LEU A 1123 0.72 -0.35 23.03
N GLY A 1124 0.26 -0.83 21.87
CA GLY A 1124 -0.79 -0.19 21.08
C GLY A 1124 -0.42 1.20 20.57
N VAL A 1125 0.87 1.42 20.29
CA VAL A 1125 1.41 2.72 19.88
C VAL A 1125 1.30 2.86 18.37
N ASP A 1126 0.72 3.97 17.90
CA ASP A 1126 0.72 4.35 16.50
C ASP A 1126 1.29 5.76 16.33
N ALA A 1127 2.02 5.98 15.24
CA ALA A 1127 2.59 7.27 14.87
C ALA A 1127 2.98 7.29 13.39
N MET A 1128 2.96 8.47 12.78
CA MET A 1128 3.45 8.65 11.40
C MET A 1128 4.96 8.38 11.32
N VAL A 1129 5.36 7.47 10.44
CA VAL A 1129 6.78 7.14 10.18
C VAL A 1129 7.30 7.99 9.03
N ASP A 1130 8.21 8.91 9.34
CA ASP A 1130 8.90 9.81 8.41
C ASP A 1130 10.34 9.35 8.09
N GLY A 1131 10.82 8.27 8.72
CA GLY A 1131 12.11 7.64 8.43
C GLY A 1131 12.37 6.37 9.24
N ASN A 1132 13.35 5.57 8.82
CA ASN A 1132 13.76 4.34 9.50
C ASN A 1132 15.30 4.19 9.51
N PHE A 1133 15.81 3.08 10.02
CA PHE A 1133 17.23 2.71 9.91
C PHE A 1133 17.56 2.20 8.51
N ASP A 1134 18.81 2.37 8.06
CA ASP A 1134 19.24 2.10 6.67
C ASP A 1134 19.12 0.63 6.27
N ASP A 1135 19.20 -0.27 7.25
CA ASP A 1135 19.11 -1.71 7.05
C ASP A 1135 17.69 -2.27 7.25
N ILE A 1136 16.68 -1.40 7.32
CA ILE A 1136 15.28 -1.77 7.43
C ILE A 1136 14.56 -1.47 6.10
N SER A 1137 14.26 -2.53 5.34
CA SER A 1137 13.48 -2.43 4.10
C SER A 1137 12.08 -1.88 4.35
N ARG A 1138 11.59 -1.01 3.46
CA ARG A 1138 10.20 -0.50 3.49
C ARG A 1138 9.14 -1.59 3.40
N ASP A 1139 9.46 -2.69 2.71
CA ASP A 1139 8.56 -3.83 2.56
C ASP A 1139 8.63 -4.82 3.73
N ALA A 1140 9.55 -4.61 4.67
CA ALA A 1140 9.63 -5.46 5.84
C ALA A 1140 8.36 -5.31 6.69
N TYR A 1141 7.79 -6.42 7.14
CA TYR A 1141 6.58 -6.42 7.97
C TYR A 1141 6.74 -5.65 9.29
N TYR A 1142 7.98 -5.40 9.71
CA TYR A 1142 8.34 -4.62 10.90
C TYR A 1142 8.74 -3.17 10.60
N TYR A 1143 8.67 -2.70 9.35
CA TYR A 1143 9.09 -1.36 8.96
C TYR A 1143 8.36 -0.29 9.77
N LYS A 1144 7.02 -0.34 9.81
CA LYS A 1144 6.21 0.64 10.52
C LYS A 1144 6.57 0.68 12.00
N GLU A 1145 6.53 -0.46 12.68
CA GLU A 1145 6.76 -0.55 14.12
C GLU A 1145 8.19 -0.12 14.53
N ILE A 1146 9.21 -0.49 13.75
CA ILE A 1146 10.59 -0.03 14.03
C ILE A 1146 10.73 1.47 13.77
N GLY A 1147 10.09 2.00 12.72
CA GLY A 1147 10.05 3.42 12.43
C GLY A 1147 9.40 4.23 13.57
N ILE A 1148 8.26 3.75 14.09
CA ILE A 1148 7.61 4.31 15.28
C ILE A 1148 8.57 4.29 16.46
N ALA A 1149 9.22 3.15 16.71
CA ALA A 1149 10.16 3.01 17.80
C ALA A 1149 11.38 3.94 17.66
N LYS A 1150 11.89 4.17 16.45
CA LYS A 1150 12.96 5.13 16.17
C LYS A 1150 12.51 6.56 16.45
N LYS A 1151 11.37 6.96 15.89
CA LYS A 1151 10.80 8.31 16.03
C LYS A 1151 10.51 8.68 17.48
N LEU A 1152 9.98 7.73 18.25
CA LEU A 1152 9.68 7.93 19.67
C LEU A 1152 10.92 7.79 20.58
N GLY A 1153 12.10 7.56 20.00
CA GLY A 1153 13.34 7.39 20.76
C GLY A 1153 13.37 6.11 21.59
N ILE A 1154 12.56 5.10 21.27
CA ILE A 1154 12.57 3.77 21.91
C ILE A 1154 13.84 3.00 21.51
N THR A 1155 14.32 3.17 20.28
CA THR A 1155 15.58 2.59 19.80
C THR A 1155 16.41 3.63 19.04
N TYR A 1156 17.72 3.54 19.18
CA TYR A 1156 18.71 4.33 18.42
C TYR A 1156 19.53 3.46 17.45
N GLY A 1157 19.16 2.19 17.33
CA GLY A 1157 19.88 1.21 16.51
C GLY A 1157 21.16 0.71 17.17
N THR A 1158 22.10 0.29 16.34
CA THR A 1158 23.41 -0.29 16.68
C THR A 1158 24.58 0.63 16.29
N GLY A 1159 24.28 1.84 15.79
CA GLY A 1159 25.24 2.80 15.23
C GLY A 1159 25.17 2.89 13.69
N ASN A 1160 25.76 3.93 13.10
CA ASN A 1160 25.76 4.21 11.65
C ASN A 1160 24.36 4.11 11.00
N ASN A 1161 23.34 4.58 11.72
CA ASN A 1161 21.93 4.48 11.33
C ASN A 1161 21.44 3.06 10.99
N LYS A 1162 22.06 1.99 11.54
CA LYS A 1162 21.62 0.58 11.39
C LYS A 1162 20.92 0.06 12.63
N PHE A 1163 19.98 -0.87 12.47
CA PHE A 1163 19.25 -1.53 13.55
C PHE A 1163 19.67 -2.99 13.81
N SER A 1164 20.19 -3.66 12.79
CA SER A 1164 20.53 -5.08 12.73
C SER A 1164 19.30 -5.99 12.97
N PRO A 1165 18.30 -5.97 12.05
CA PRO A 1165 16.99 -6.60 12.30
C PRO A 1165 17.04 -8.11 12.54
N ASP A 1166 17.96 -8.82 11.88
CA ASP A 1166 18.05 -10.28 11.90
C ASP A 1166 18.85 -10.84 13.09
N GLU A 1167 19.55 -9.98 13.83
CA GLU A 1167 20.33 -10.42 14.98
C GLU A 1167 19.43 -10.89 16.12
N SER A 1168 19.84 -11.94 16.84
CA SER A 1168 19.16 -12.36 18.06
C SER A 1168 19.31 -11.29 19.13
N ILE A 1169 18.21 -10.92 19.79
CA ILE A 1169 18.25 -9.93 20.86
C ILE A 1169 18.71 -10.55 22.18
N THR A 1170 19.60 -9.85 22.89
CA THR A 1170 19.99 -10.23 24.26
C THR A 1170 18.87 -9.91 25.25
N ARG A 1171 18.80 -10.64 26.35
CA ARG A 1171 17.84 -10.36 27.43
C ARG A 1171 18.03 -8.95 28.01
N LEU A 1172 19.27 -8.48 28.05
CA LEU A 1172 19.61 -7.13 28.50
C LEU A 1172 19.04 -6.06 27.55
N ASP A 1173 19.28 -6.16 26.24
CA ASP A 1173 18.75 -5.18 25.28
C ASP A 1173 17.22 -5.22 25.21
N MET A 1174 16.64 -6.41 25.30
CA MET A 1174 15.18 -6.61 25.40
C MET A 1174 14.60 -5.79 26.56
N MET A 1175 15.19 -5.87 27.75
CA MET A 1175 14.76 -5.13 28.94
C MET A 1175 14.97 -3.61 28.79
N VAL A 1176 16.10 -3.19 28.22
CA VAL A 1176 16.39 -1.77 28.01
C VAL A 1176 15.40 -1.14 27.02
N LEU A 1177 15.11 -1.81 25.89
CA LEU A 1177 14.13 -1.33 24.92
C LEU A 1177 12.73 -1.23 25.53
N THR A 1178 12.32 -2.21 26.34
CA THR A 1178 11.03 -2.18 27.04
C THR A 1178 10.95 -1.03 28.04
N GLU A 1179 11.94 -0.86 28.91
CA GLU A 1179 11.91 0.22 29.89
C GLU A 1179 11.89 1.58 29.19
N ARG A 1180 12.69 1.76 28.13
CA ARG A 1180 12.68 2.99 27.32
C ARG A 1180 11.31 3.23 26.70
N ALA A 1181 10.68 2.20 26.13
CA ALA A 1181 9.32 2.31 25.61
C ALA A 1181 8.31 2.75 26.69
N LEU A 1182 8.32 2.09 27.85
CA LEU A 1182 7.43 2.45 28.96
C LEU A 1182 7.68 3.86 29.48
N ARG A 1183 8.94 4.28 29.58
CA ARG A 1183 9.32 5.64 30.00
C ARG A 1183 8.86 6.69 28.98
N MET A 1184 9.12 6.48 27.70
CA MET A 1184 8.73 7.42 26.64
C MET A 1184 7.21 7.58 26.54
N LEU A 1185 6.46 6.50 26.83
CA LEU A 1185 5.00 6.51 26.87
C LEU A 1185 4.43 6.93 28.23
N LYS A 1186 5.27 7.32 29.20
CA LYS A 1186 4.90 7.68 30.58
C LYS A 1186 4.07 6.60 31.29
N LYS A 1187 4.32 5.33 30.98
CA LYS A 1187 3.71 4.14 31.59
C LYS A 1187 4.54 3.58 32.75
N LEU A 1188 5.78 4.03 32.92
CA LEU A 1188 6.62 3.65 34.06
C LEU A 1188 6.17 4.43 35.32
N GLU A 1189 5.71 3.72 36.36
CA GLU A 1189 5.18 4.30 37.58
C GLU A 1189 6.26 4.53 38.64
N VAL A 1190 7.30 3.68 38.64
CA VAL A 1190 8.34 3.65 39.67
C VAL A 1190 9.72 3.49 39.04
N GLN A 1191 10.63 4.40 39.39
CA GLN A 1191 12.05 4.27 39.04
C GLN A 1191 12.75 3.33 40.04
N GLY A 1192 13.43 2.31 39.51
CA GLY A 1192 14.22 1.39 40.32
C GLY A 1192 15.63 1.92 40.58
N THR A 1193 16.30 1.31 41.55
CA THR A 1193 17.69 1.62 41.90
C THR A 1193 18.55 0.37 41.84
N ASP A 1194 19.87 0.53 41.77
CA ASP A 1194 20.81 -0.60 41.79
C ASP A 1194 20.57 -1.59 42.94
N SER A 1195 20.08 -1.12 44.10
CA SER A 1195 19.75 -1.99 45.25
C SER A 1195 18.59 -2.97 44.99
N ASP A 1196 17.68 -2.64 44.08
CA ASP A 1196 16.58 -3.53 43.69
C ASP A 1196 17.08 -4.78 42.94
N LEU A 1197 18.34 -4.75 42.48
CA LEU A 1197 19.01 -5.86 41.81
C LEU A 1197 19.82 -6.77 42.75
N ASP A 1198 19.99 -6.41 44.04
CA ASP A 1198 20.88 -7.12 44.99
C ASP A 1198 20.48 -8.58 45.24
N ARG A 1199 19.22 -8.93 44.95
CA ARG A 1199 18.74 -10.31 45.04
C ARG A 1199 19.27 -11.23 43.93
N PHE A 1200 19.90 -10.68 42.90
CA PHE A 1200 20.40 -11.44 41.75
C PHE A 1200 21.90 -11.69 41.84
N THR A 1201 22.29 -12.97 41.84
CA THR A 1201 23.69 -13.41 41.98
C THR A 1201 24.56 -13.06 40.78
N ASP A 1202 23.95 -12.81 39.62
CA ASP A 1202 24.61 -12.42 38.37
C ASP A 1202 24.47 -10.93 38.05
N LYS A 1203 24.09 -10.10 39.02
CA LYS A 1203 24.03 -8.63 38.91
C LYS A 1203 25.29 -8.02 38.32
N SER A 1204 26.47 -8.54 38.66
CA SER A 1204 27.75 -8.03 38.14
C SER A 1204 27.95 -8.21 36.62
N LEU A 1205 27.10 -8.99 35.95
CA LEU A 1205 27.12 -9.16 34.49
C LEU A 1205 26.22 -8.15 33.76
N ILE A 1206 25.48 -7.31 34.49
CA ILE A 1206 24.66 -6.26 33.91
C ILE A 1206 25.58 -5.12 33.47
N ALA A 1207 25.48 -4.73 32.21
CA ALA A 1207 26.21 -3.59 31.68
C ALA A 1207 25.75 -2.29 32.35
N ALA A 1208 26.68 -1.36 32.59
CA ALA A 1208 26.41 -0.12 33.32
C ALA A 1208 25.20 0.64 32.75
N TYR A 1209 25.09 0.74 31.41
CA TYR A 1209 23.99 1.43 30.71
C TYR A 1209 22.60 0.81 30.94
N ALA A 1210 22.52 -0.46 31.36
CA ALA A 1210 21.26 -1.19 31.51
C ALA A 1210 20.79 -1.31 32.96
N THR A 1211 21.63 -0.92 33.93
CA THR A 1211 21.40 -1.10 35.36
C THR A 1211 20.08 -0.46 35.80
N ASP A 1212 19.88 0.82 35.49
CA ASP A 1212 18.68 1.56 35.90
C ASP A 1212 17.42 1.07 35.21
N SER A 1213 17.52 0.70 33.93
CA SER A 1213 16.40 0.15 33.17
C SER A 1213 15.91 -1.18 33.77
N ILE A 1214 16.84 -2.10 34.04
CA ILE A 1214 16.50 -3.41 34.61
C ILE A 1214 16.01 -3.25 36.04
N ALA A 1215 16.64 -2.39 36.85
CA ALA A 1215 16.18 -2.10 38.21
C ALA A 1215 14.73 -1.60 38.22
N SER A 1216 14.39 -0.71 37.28
CA SER A 1216 13.03 -0.19 37.15
C SER A 1216 12.03 -1.29 36.77
N LEU A 1217 12.36 -2.14 35.80
CA LEU A 1217 11.47 -3.26 35.44
C LEU A 1217 11.33 -4.32 36.54
N VAL A 1218 12.37 -4.54 37.35
CA VAL A 1218 12.31 -5.40 38.54
C VAL A 1218 11.39 -4.77 39.60
N LYS A 1219 11.52 -3.46 39.82
CA LYS A 1219 10.70 -2.71 40.78
C LYS A 1219 9.22 -2.71 40.39
N GLU A 1220 8.95 -2.56 39.10
CA GLU A 1220 7.62 -2.65 38.48
C GLU A 1220 7.02 -4.06 38.53
N GLY A 1221 7.80 -5.07 38.90
CA GLY A 1221 7.38 -6.47 38.94
C GLY A 1221 7.29 -7.12 37.56
N LEU A 1222 7.79 -6.47 36.50
CA LEU A 1222 7.83 -7.02 35.14
C LEU A 1222 8.99 -8.00 34.94
N ILE A 1223 10.04 -7.93 35.77
CA ILE A 1223 11.15 -8.88 35.78
C ILE A 1223 11.27 -9.57 37.15
N VAL A 1224 10.96 -10.87 37.17
CA VAL A 1224 11.04 -11.70 38.37
C VAL A 1224 12.32 -12.54 38.47
N GLY A 1225 13.04 -12.72 37.36
CA GLY A 1225 14.26 -13.55 37.25
C GLY A 1225 13.98 -15.05 37.17
N SER A 1226 15.02 -15.81 36.84
CA SER A 1226 15.04 -17.28 36.86
C SER A 1226 15.69 -17.75 38.16
N GLY A 1227 14.91 -17.83 39.23
CA GLY A 1227 15.44 -18.03 40.59
C GLY A 1227 16.15 -16.77 41.08
N ASP A 1228 17.41 -16.90 41.44
CA ASP A 1228 18.28 -15.80 41.90
C ASP A 1228 19.15 -15.21 40.78
N ARG A 1229 18.73 -15.34 39.51
CA ARG A 1229 19.48 -14.86 38.33
C ARG A 1229 18.62 -14.11 37.32
N ILE A 1230 19.21 -13.15 36.60
CA ILE A 1230 18.58 -12.43 35.46
C ILE A 1230 19.01 -13.03 34.11
N ASN A 1231 20.22 -13.58 34.04
CA ASN A 1231 20.93 -14.05 32.85
C ASN A 1231 21.07 -12.96 31.75
N PRO A 1232 21.68 -11.80 32.05
CA PRO A 1232 21.63 -10.63 31.16
C PRO A 1232 22.33 -10.82 29.80
N LEU A 1233 23.38 -11.64 29.73
CA LEU A 1233 24.17 -11.85 28.51
C LEU A 1233 23.59 -12.91 27.54
N GLY A 1234 22.56 -13.66 27.97
CA GLY A 1234 21.93 -14.66 27.12
C GLY A 1234 20.98 -14.04 26.09
N ASN A 1235 20.80 -14.71 24.95
CA ASN A 1235 19.74 -14.36 24.00
C ASN A 1235 18.37 -14.73 24.57
N ALA A 1236 17.36 -13.92 24.27
CA ALA A 1236 15.98 -14.22 24.62
C ALA A 1236 15.38 -15.22 23.62
N THR A 1237 14.70 -16.24 24.12
CA THR A 1237 13.88 -17.13 23.30
C THR A 1237 12.53 -16.49 22.96
N ARG A 1238 11.88 -16.96 21.90
CA ARG A 1238 10.52 -16.54 21.51
C ARG A 1238 9.51 -16.75 22.65
N ALA A 1239 9.58 -17.87 23.37
CA ALA A 1239 8.73 -18.14 24.53
C ALA A 1239 8.94 -17.14 25.68
N GLU A 1240 10.19 -16.78 25.98
CA GLU A 1240 10.50 -15.77 27.01
C GLU A 1240 10.03 -14.38 26.63
N ALA A 1241 10.22 -13.99 25.36
CA ALA A 1241 9.69 -12.73 24.84
C ALA A 1241 8.16 -12.69 24.93
N ALA A 1242 7.45 -13.75 24.54
CA ALA A 1242 5.99 -13.82 24.61
C ALA A 1242 5.49 -13.71 26.06
N ALA A 1243 6.10 -14.42 27.01
CA ALA A 1243 5.72 -14.32 28.41
C ALA A 1243 5.98 -12.91 28.98
N PHE A 1244 7.08 -12.27 28.58
CA PHE A 1244 7.41 -10.91 28.98
C PHE A 1244 6.42 -9.89 28.43
N LEU A 1245 6.13 -9.95 27.13
CA LEU A 1245 5.14 -9.10 26.47
C LEU A 1245 3.73 -9.32 27.03
N TYR A 1246 3.37 -10.55 27.42
CA TYR A 1246 2.09 -10.84 28.05
C TYR A 1246 1.94 -10.22 29.44
N MET A 1247 3.03 -10.11 30.21
CA MET A 1247 3.01 -9.37 31.47
C MET A 1247 2.81 -7.86 31.23
N ILE A 1248 3.46 -7.30 30.22
CA ILE A 1248 3.28 -5.89 29.81
C ILE A 1248 1.84 -5.66 29.38
N TYR A 1249 1.32 -6.53 28.50
CA TYR A 1249 -0.06 -6.53 28.02
C TYR A 1249 -1.06 -6.57 29.20
N ASN A 1250 -0.85 -7.37 30.23
CA ASN A 1250 -1.80 -7.43 31.35
C ASN A 1250 -1.72 -6.23 32.29
N LYS A 1251 -0.58 -5.54 32.31
CA LYS A 1251 -0.37 -4.38 33.18
C LYS A 1251 -0.87 -3.08 32.55
N TYR A 1252 -0.72 -2.93 31.24
CA TYR A 1252 -1.01 -1.70 30.47
C TYR A 1252 -1.93 -1.97 29.29
#